data_AF-A0A0V1Q006-F1
#
_entry.id   AF-A0A0V1Q006-F1
#
_cell.length_a   1.000
_cell.length_b   1.000
_cell.length_c   1.000
_cell.angle_alpha   90.00
_cell.angle_beta   90.00
_cell.angle_gamma   90.00
#
_symmetry.space_group_name_H-M   'P 1'
#
loop_
_entity.id
_entity.type
_entity.pdbx_description
1 polymer ?
#
loop_
_entity_poly.entity_id
_entity_poly.type
_entity_poly.pdbx_seq_one_letter_code
_entity_poly.pdbx_strand_id
1 'polypeptide(L)'
;MKSYPNMQSSRDLMSSKIEGDTETTTSVSPIKNQNEYQFEPASILASDRLSSYESKRTLDSYSNDNVHPLLNSVQNQHKHRKYNSNEELQSSEVKYNLESSDHPEVLENYPQLLDAQNCGPSETTNPMGSFEVFFNSDSSRNELVVKNLIISSDYFLNKAHEIVLDTNAVNGSKTYFKMIKLSIKSLLLLIKKYSKCLNPYLELIIYFKLAKIYFTETENLNRADDYVNKAISIATRNNLIKVKFICEFLAAQILEKSNPRLCLNYINERIANLRMIGLHSLSSLFALLKINNLLSQDPNTGFIVLQSLCQDLQIDDTTRSLCFIYQANLHLYRGSPNYSLELLNQAEKLMHGHEGNYPIQLQAILLLLKYSVYIQIDDKSGSKHIMQSISDFILSEQLKHWNSWKEDGTFKMNIAIPSNNDINDVLPYQVTWLNSDEFVIMFYFLTGVHFLPEIYIKKYKSKKVFQKCLQILDNQLQELKGMRTSERCFPLNQLTKKIIRLNFIKYYINYYQVWMNFLDKNFTGIEPLNDFLESCNTNKFSNEELCYYKLLIPKILYLFGIFFQYKGDLKAAKYYYMRVRNFTLYEQDPSKAIESVSILQSSLGFGGEIFQSKEEFNELYIYSTLHLVMIAEFEVYRISNLAHNNTQFTNDRDDSYRFRSVLYQDLAKVFAQKNKKTSNSFNMNLAGSSQTLTITYNLLLSLYDTNCSENDRINSKSSDHSHEILSDAVKDSSIINSFPYLTSLLHYVTYLLSSNVSDKDQALEKCLSLASTENCSDNERIVNLFILKDYCLQLHDKGDHDKGSFIETQMRYMHDLLRSKFRFLSLDNKDSLIN
;
A
#
# COMPACT_ATOMS: atom_id res chain seq x y z
N MET A 1 34.24 -18.78 44.85
CA MET A 1 35.71 -18.99 44.75
C MET A 1 36.04 -19.06 43.27
N LYS A 2 36.62 -17.98 42.72
CA LYS A 2 38.03 -17.85 42.25
C LYS A 2 38.20 -18.56 40.90
N SER A 3 38.73 -17.95 39.83
CA SER A 3 39.63 -16.80 39.73
C SER A 3 39.85 -16.41 38.26
N TYR A 4 40.02 -15.11 38.03
CA TYR A 4 40.69 -14.48 36.88
C TYR A 4 42.16 -14.93 36.75
N PRO A 5 42.79 -14.67 35.60
CA PRO A 5 44.18 -14.23 35.57
C PRO A 5 44.30 -12.78 35.06
N ASN A 6 44.94 -11.95 35.88
CA ASN A 6 45.64 -10.73 35.50
C ASN A 6 47.12 -11.08 35.28
N MET A 7 47.78 -10.50 34.28
CA MET A 7 49.22 -10.20 34.40
C MET A 7 49.51 -8.77 33.93
N GLN A 8 50.24 -8.10 34.82
CA GLN A 8 50.90 -6.79 34.84
C GLN A 8 51.84 -6.56 33.64
N SER A 9 51.90 -5.39 33.00
CA SER A 9 52.45 -4.06 33.40
C SER A 9 53.97 -3.94 33.27
N SER A 10 54.45 -2.91 32.55
CA SER A 10 55.54 -1.93 32.87
C SER A 10 55.82 -1.11 31.58
N ARG A 11 55.60 0.22 31.50
CA ARG A 11 56.49 1.35 31.90
C ARG A 11 57.82 1.36 31.12
N ASP A 12 58.30 2.41 30.43
CA ASP A 12 58.35 3.84 30.79
C ASP A 12 58.72 4.78 29.60
N LEU A 13 58.24 6.04 29.71
CA LEU A 13 58.84 7.38 29.44
C LEU A 13 59.77 7.68 28.25
N MET A 14 59.41 8.72 27.47
CA MET A 14 60.10 10.04 27.38
C MET A 14 59.32 11.01 26.46
N SER A 15 58.73 12.10 26.98
CA SER A 15 59.14 13.53 26.86
C SER A 15 59.27 14.05 25.41
N SER A 16 58.66 15.14 24.92
CA SER A 16 58.39 16.50 25.45
C SER A 16 57.56 17.26 24.36
N LYS A 17 56.47 18.00 24.65
CA LYS A 17 56.37 19.45 24.97
C LYS A 17 57.23 20.34 24.02
N ILE A 18 56.75 21.37 23.29
CA ILE A 18 55.92 22.53 23.67
C ILE A 18 55.59 23.41 22.43
N GLU A 19 54.41 24.06 22.45
CA GLU A 19 53.96 25.37 21.90
C GLU A 19 54.12 25.84 20.44
N GLY A 20 53.11 26.56 19.96
CA GLY A 20 53.27 27.63 18.97
C GLY A 20 52.03 27.97 18.13
N ASP A 21 51.17 28.86 18.62
CA ASP A 21 50.17 29.61 17.83
C ASP A 21 50.83 30.45 16.72
N THR A 22 50.17 30.62 15.57
CA THR A 22 49.81 31.93 14.99
C THR A 22 49.23 31.82 13.57
N GLU A 23 48.31 32.73 13.31
CA GLU A 23 47.47 32.96 12.14
C GLU A 23 48.25 33.16 10.83
N THR A 24 47.65 32.80 9.70
CA THR A 24 47.63 33.68 8.51
C THR A 24 46.49 33.31 7.56
N THR A 25 45.65 34.30 7.35
CA THR A 25 44.62 34.46 6.32
C THR A 25 45.18 34.34 4.90
N THR A 26 44.47 33.66 4.00
CA THR A 26 44.34 34.10 2.60
C THR A 26 42.97 33.71 2.03
N SER A 27 42.24 34.75 1.66
CA SER A 27 40.97 34.77 0.94
C SER A 27 41.14 34.41 -0.53
N VAL A 28 40.28 33.54 -1.09
CA VAL A 28 39.82 33.65 -2.49
C VAL A 28 38.35 33.17 -2.59
N SER A 29 37.57 34.02 -3.24
CA SER A 29 36.12 34.06 -3.54
C SER A 29 35.44 32.79 -4.11
N PRO A 30 34.13 32.59 -3.86
CA PRO A 30 33.33 31.57 -4.54
C PRO A 30 32.74 32.10 -5.85
N ILE A 31 33.01 31.39 -6.95
CA ILE A 31 32.36 31.58 -8.25
C ILE A 31 30.92 31.04 -8.15
N LYS A 32 29.96 31.93 -8.38
CA LYS A 32 28.55 31.61 -8.63
C LYS A 32 28.44 30.76 -9.89
N ASN A 33 27.77 29.62 -9.81
CA ASN A 33 27.07 29.01 -10.95
C ASN A 33 25.70 28.52 -10.46
N GLN A 34 24.71 29.42 -10.56
CA GLN A 34 23.29 29.06 -10.58
C GLN A 34 22.97 28.60 -12.01
N ASN A 35 22.70 27.30 -12.19
CA ASN A 35 21.93 26.82 -13.33
C ASN A 35 20.56 26.40 -12.80
N GLU A 36 19.65 27.38 -12.76
CA GLU A 36 18.21 27.16 -12.67
C GLU A 36 17.75 26.50 -13.97
N TYR A 37 17.19 25.29 -13.89
CA TYR A 37 16.52 24.67 -15.02
C TYR A 37 15.12 25.30 -15.18
N GLN A 38 15.01 26.15 -16.20
CA GLN A 38 13.77 26.73 -16.69
C GLN A 38 12.91 25.65 -17.38
N PHE A 39 11.64 25.58 -17.00
CA PHE A 39 10.60 24.96 -17.83
C PHE A 39 9.97 26.06 -18.69
N GLU A 40 10.12 25.97 -20.01
CA GLU A 40 9.44 26.88 -20.95
C GLU A 40 7.91 26.67 -20.91
N PRO A 41 7.12 27.76 -20.89
CA PRO A 41 5.67 27.71 -21.07
C PRO A 41 5.28 28.00 -22.53
N ALA A 42 4.45 27.14 -23.11
CA ALA A 42 3.72 27.47 -24.33
C ALA A 42 2.53 28.37 -24.00
N SER A 43 2.52 29.57 -24.58
CA SER A 43 1.49 30.59 -24.50
C SER A 43 0.38 30.33 -25.53
N ILE A 44 -0.89 30.29 -25.11
CA ILE A 44 -2.03 30.62 -25.98
C ILE A 44 -3.05 31.43 -25.17
N LEU A 45 -3.56 32.45 -25.85
CA LEU A 45 -4.26 33.65 -25.42
C LEU A 45 -5.62 33.44 -24.72
N ALA A 46 -5.90 34.40 -23.84
CA ALA A 46 -7.18 34.66 -23.20
C ALA A 46 -8.29 35.06 -24.17
N SER A 47 -9.52 34.67 -23.86
CA SER A 47 -10.68 35.53 -24.06
C SER A 47 -11.74 35.25 -23.00
N ASP A 48 -12.26 36.33 -22.42
CA ASP A 48 -13.31 36.40 -21.43
C ASP A 48 -14.62 35.73 -21.87
N ARG A 49 -15.37 35.20 -20.90
CA ARG A 49 -16.80 35.50 -20.76
C ARG A 49 -17.35 35.05 -19.40
N LEU A 50 -17.89 36.03 -18.69
CA LEU A 50 -18.83 35.91 -17.59
C LEU A 50 -20.04 35.06 -18.00
N SER A 51 -20.43 34.09 -17.18
CA SER A 51 -21.85 33.76 -17.02
C SER A 51 -22.11 33.13 -15.65
N SER A 52 -22.87 33.88 -14.86
CA SER A 52 -23.65 33.44 -13.70
C SER A 52 -24.53 32.23 -14.04
N TYR A 53 -24.45 31.18 -13.22
CA TYR A 53 -25.53 30.21 -13.10
C TYR A 53 -25.82 29.94 -11.63
N GLU A 54 -26.91 30.54 -11.17
CA GLU A 54 -27.65 30.11 -9.99
C GLU A 54 -28.21 28.71 -10.27
N SER A 55 -27.90 27.74 -9.40
CA SER A 55 -28.67 26.50 -9.31
C SER A 55 -29.21 26.38 -7.90
N LYS A 56 -30.44 26.87 -7.72
CA LYS A 56 -31.34 26.50 -6.64
C LYS A 56 -31.57 24.98 -6.72
N ARG A 57 -31.21 24.24 -5.68
CA ARG A 57 -31.91 23.00 -5.30
C ARG A 57 -31.84 22.81 -3.80
N THR A 58 -33.02 22.65 -3.24
CA THR A 58 -33.42 22.54 -1.85
C THR A 58 -32.88 21.24 -1.23
N LEU A 59 -32.28 21.34 -0.04
CA LEU A 59 -32.03 20.20 0.84
C LEU A 59 -33.24 20.09 1.77
N ASP A 60 -34.03 19.03 1.59
CA ASP A 60 -35.07 18.67 2.55
C ASP A 60 -34.45 18.03 3.79
N SER A 61 -34.98 18.46 4.93
CA SER A 61 -34.63 18.09 6.29
C SER A 61 -34.78 16.60 6.57
N TYR A 62 -33.73 15.95 7.06
CA TYR A 62 -33.84 14.67 7.75
C TYR A 62 -34.24 14.91 9.21
N SER A 63 -35.51 14.68 9.50
CA SER A 63 -36.04 14.52 10.85
C SER A 63 -35.59 13.19 11.44
N ASN A 64 -35.11 13.24 12.69
CA ASN A 64 -34.98 12.08 13.57
C ASN A 64 -36.33 11.37 13.70
N ASP A 65 -36.37 10.07 13.39
CA ASP A 65 -37.09 9.09 14.20
C ASP A 65 -36.67 7.66 13.80
N ASN A 66 -36.15 6.93 14.81
CA ASN A 66 -36.07 5.47 14.98
C ASN A 66 -35.96 4.58 13.72
N VAL A 67 -34.73 4.19 13.34
CA VAL A 67 -34.48 2.91 12.64
C VAL A 67 -33.16 2.27 13.11
N HIS A 68 -33.29 1.21 13.91
CA HIS A 68 -32.23 0.22 14.16
C HIS A 68 -32.06 -0.72 12.94
N PRO A 69 -30.92 -1.43 12.82
CA PRO A 69 -30.19 -1.59 11.56
C PRO A 69 -30.64 -2.77 10.70
N LEU A 70 -30.76 -2.54 9.39
CA LEU A 70 -30.84 -3.59 8.37
C LEU A 70 -29.44 -3.88 7.83
N LEU A 71 -28.74 -4.81 8.48
CA LEU A 71 -27.63 -5.57 7.89
C LEU A 71 -27.56 -7.02 8.42
N ASN A 72 -28.71 -7.55 8.88
CA ASN A 72 -28.87 -8.93 9.36
C ASN A 72 -29.89 -9.74 8.52
N SER A 73 -29.90 -9.59 7.20
CA SER A 73 -30.80 -10.38 6.33
C SER A 73 -30.06 -11.12 5.21
N VAL A 74 -29.09 -11.97 5.57
CA VAL A 74 -28.69 -13.14 4.74
C VAL A 74 -28.54 -14.43 5.58
N GLN A 75 -28.72 -14.38 6.89
CA GLN A 75 -28.71 -15.58 7.76
C GLN A 75 -30.10 -15.79 8.35
N ASN A 76 -30.97 -16.51 7.63
CA ASN A 76 -32.03 -17.40 8.16
C ASN A 76 -33.12 -17.66 7.12
N GLN A 77 -32.83 -18.51 6.14
CA GLN A 77 -33.83 -19.40 5.57
C GLN A 77 -33.14 -20.71 5.23
N HIS A 78 -33.18 -21.68 6.16
CA HIS A 78 -33.32 -23.11 5.87
C HIS A 78 -33.28 -23.89 7.18
N LYS A 79 -34.46 -24.08 7.78
CA LYS A 79 -34.77 -25.23 8.66
C LYS A 79 -36.29 -25.37 8.73
N HIS A 80 -36.84 -26.19 7.83
CA HIS A 80 -37.90 -27.17 8.10
C HIS A 80 -38.32 -27.84 6.79
N ARG A 81 -37.73 -29.01 6.49
CA ARG A 81 -38.47 -30.18 6.02
C ARG A 81 -37.65 -31.43 6.33
N LYS A 82 -38.23 -32.28 7.18
CA LYS A 82 -37.70 -33.59 7.59
C LYS A 82 -37.79 -34.58 6.43
N TYR A 83 -36.76 -35.43 6.36
CA TYR A 83 -36.70 -36.83 5.92
C TYR A 83 -37.80 -37.37 5.00
N ASN A 84 -37.37 -37.86 3.83
CA ASN A 84 -37.55 -39.28 3.49
C ASN A 84 -36.45 -39.77 2.55
N SER A 85 -36.01 -40.98 2.83
CA SER A 85 -34.98 -41.77 2.17
C SER A 85 -35.57 -42.68 1.07
N ASN A 86 -34.70 -43.01 0.11
CA ASN A 86 -34.72 -44.11 -0.86
C ASN A 86 -35.33 -43.86 -2.25
N GLU A 87 -34.70 -44.59 -3.19
CA GLU A 87 -34.94 -44.73 -4.63
C GLU A 87 -34.34 -43.63 -5.51
N GLU A 88 -33.74 -43.87 -6.67
CA GLU A 88 -32.99 -44.97 -7.29
C GLU A 88 -32.42 -44.34 -8.59
N LEU A 89 -31.60 -45.08 -9.34
CA LEU A 89 -30.96 -44.65 -10.59
C LEU A 89 -31.90 -43.97 -11.60
N GLN A 90 -31.41 -42.94 -12.32
CA GLN A 90 -31.29 -43.02 -13.78
C GLN A 90 -30.54 -41.83 -14.40
N SER A 91 -29.65 -42.20 -15.31
CA SER A 91 -28.90 -41.41 -16.28
C SER A 91 -29.79 -40.67 -17.28
N SER A 92 -29.40 -39.46 -17.67
CA SER A 92 -29.86 -38.86 -18.93
C SER A 92 -28.71 -38.15 -19.63
N GLU A 93 -28.11 -38.85 -20.60
CA GLU A 93 -27.32 -38.29 -21.69
C GLU A 93 -28.24 -37.48 -22.61
N VAL A 94 -27.83 -36.27 -22.99
CA VAL A 94 -28.41 -35.56 -24.14
C VAL A 94 -27.32 -35.40 -25.20
N LYS A 95 -27.41 -36.25 -26.22
CA LYS A 95 -26.65 -36.20 -27.47
C LYS A 95 -27.09 -34.99 -28.29
N TYR A 96 -26.13 -34.21 -28.80
CA TYR A 96 -26.34 -33.41 -30.00
C TYR A 96 -25.44 -33.97 -31.11
N ASN A 97 -26.11 -34.56 -32.11
CA ASN A 97 -25.56 -34.94 -33.40
C ASN A 97 -25.24 -33.69 -34.22
N LEU A 98 -24.13 -33.71 -34.96
CA LEU A 98 -23.94 -32.89 -36.14
C LEU A 98 -23.28 -33.76 -37.20
N GLU A 99 -24.08 -34.05 -38.22
CA GLU A 99 -23.77 -34.87 -39.37
C GLU A 99 -22.73 -34.21 -40.28
N SER A 100 -21.99 -35.08 -40.94
CA SER A 100 -21.08 -34.85 -42.05
C SER A 100 -21.84 -34.45 -43.32
N SER A 101 -21.36 -33.43 -44.04
CA SER A 101 -21.62 -33.30 -45.48
C SER A 101 -20.31 -33.04 -46.22
N ASP A 102 -19.87 -34.05 -46.95
CA ASP A 102 -18.99 -33.92 -48.10
C ASP A 102 -19.81 -33.36 -49.28
N HIS A 103 -19.35 -32.29 -49.93
CA HIS A 103 -18.98 -32.30 -51.35
C HIS A 103 -18.49 -30.91 -51.84
N PRO A 104 -17.66 -30.86 -52.90
CA PRO A 104 -16.78 -29.75 -53.27
C PRO A 104 -17.32 -28.92 -54.45
N GLU A 105 -16.85 -27.68 -54.59
CA GLU A 105 -16.86 -26.84 -55.81
C GLU A 105 -16.28 -25.46 -55.41
N VAL A 106 -15.60 -24.63 -56.20
CA VAL A 106 -14.92 -24.64 -57.50
C VAL A 106 -14.05 -23.35 -57.48
N LEU A 107 -12.86 -23.36 -58.08
CA LEU A 107 -12.04 -22.17 -58.30
C LEU A 107 -12.66 -21.25 -59.35
N GLU A 108 -12.53 -19.93 -59.18
CA GLU A 108 -12.33 -18.93 -60.26
C GLU A 108 -11.89 -17.57 -59.63
N ASN A 109 -10.65 -17.12 -59.89
CA ASN A 109 -10.24 -16.02 -60.80
C ASN A 109 -10.45 -14.61 -60.21
N TYR A 110 -9.51 -13.64 -60.13
CA TYR A 110 -8.44 -13.06 -61.00
C TYR A 110 -7.63 -12.03 -60.14
N PRO A 111 -6.66 -11.20 -60.65
CA PRO A 111 -5.61 -11.37 -61.66
C PRO A 111 -4.20 -10.88 -61.22
N GLN A 112 -3.23 -11.12 -62.11
CA GLN A 112 -1.80 -10.81 -62.12
C GLN A 112 -1.44 -9.31 -62.15
N LEU A 113 -0.20 -8.99 -61.74
CA LEU A 113 0.69 -8.07 -62.45
C LEU A 113 2.15 -8.53 -62.29
N LEU A 114 2.78 -8.84 -63.44
CA LEU A 114 4.22 -9.06 -63.68
C LEU A 114 4.99 -7.72 -63.59
N ASP A 115 6.33 -7.59 -63.50
CA ASP A 115 7.47 -8.13 -64.28
C ASP A 115 8.77 -7.87 -63.45
N ALA A 116 9.75 -8.77 -63.33
CA ALA A 116 10.73 -9.36 -64.28
C ALA A 116 12.05 -8.58 -64.41
N GLN A 117 13.18 -9.25 -64.11
CA GLN A 117 14.50 -9.20 -64.79
C GLN A 117 15.44 -10.22 -64.10
N ASN A 118 15.59 -11.45 -64.61
CA ASN A 118 16.49 -11.94 -65.68
C ASN A 118 18.00 -11.83 -65.41
N CYS A 119 18.62 -12.98 -65.16
CA CYS A 119 19.89 -13.43 -65.76
C CYS A 119 19.92 -14.97 -65.76
N GLY A 120 20.04 -15.58 -66.95
CA GLY A 120 20.07 -17.04 -67.18
C GLY A 120 21.49 -17.64 -67.16
N PRO A 121 21.74 -18.76 -67.87
CA PRO A 121 21.62 -20.11 -67.33
C PRO A 121 22.90 -20.96 -67.50
N SER A 122 23.07 -22.01 -66.68
CA SER A 122 23.84 -23.19 -67.11
C SER A 122 23.48 -24.46 -66.31
N GLU A 123 23.04 -25.45 -67.08
CA GLU A 123 23.32 -26.89 -66.96
C GLU A 123 22.73 -27.69 -65.78
N THR A 124 21.53 -28.20 -66.06
CA THR A 124 21.04 -29.56 -65.82
C THR A 124 22.05 -30.56 -65.22
N THR A 125 21.81 -30.95 -63.96
CA THR A 125 21.86 -32.35 -63.52
C THR A 125 20.77 -32.58 -62.47
N ASN A 126 19.87 -33.52 -62.75
CA ASN A 126 18.89 -34.02 -61.79
C ASN A 126 19.61 -34.62 -60.56
N PRO A 127 19.08 -34.36 -59.36
CA PRO A 127 18.85 -35.47 -58.43
C PRO A 127 17.41 -35.40 -57.93
N MET A 128 16.47 -35.76 -58.80
CA MET A 128 15.16 -36.24 -58.39
C MET A 128 15.37 -37.64 -57.80
N GLY A 129 15.79 -37.69 -56.52
CA GLY A 129 16.14 -38.97 -55.89
C GLY A 129 16.79 -38.91 -54.50
N SER A 130 16.61 -37.84 -53.71
CA SER A 130 17.22 -37.78 -52.36
C SER A 130 16.42 -37.10 -51.25
N PHE A 131 15.13 -36.78 -51.45
CA PHE A 131 14.27 -36.26 -50.36
C PHE A 131 13.38 -37.32 -49.70
N GLU A 132 13.18 -38.49 -50.34
CA GLU A 132 12.31 -39.56 -49.83
C GLU A 132 13.02 -40.62 -48.96
N VAL A 133 14.33 -40.51 -48.76
CA VAL A 133 15.10 -41.54 -48.01
C VAL A 133 15.30 -41.19 -46.52
N PHE A 134 14.85 -40.02 -46.04
CA PHE A 134 14.99 -39.62 -44.63
C PHE A 134 13.84 -40.06 -43.69
N PHE A 135 12.79 -40.71 -44.19
CA PHE A 135 11.62 -41.15 -43.40
C PHE A 135 11.51 -42.67 -43.20
N ASN A 136 12.62 -43.40 -43.17
CA ASN A 136 12.62 -44.87 -43.13
C ASN A 136 12.59 -45.51 -41.72
N SER A 137 12.00 -44.85 -40.72
CA SER A 137 11.58 -45.58 -39.51
C SER A 137 10.36 -44.91 -38.88
N ASP A 138 9.37 -45.71 -38.47
CA ASP A 138 8.22 -45.22 -37.69
C ASP A 138 8.67 -44.49 -36.40
N SER A 139 9.87 -44.82 -35.89
CA SER A 139 10.49 -44.17 -34.74
C SER A 139 10.87 -42.71 -35.00
N SER A 140 11.52 -42.38 -36.12
CA SER A 140 11.93 -41.00 -36.43
C SER A 140 10.73 -40.09 -36.74
N ARG A 141 9.69 -40.66 -37.37
CA ARG A 141 8.41 -39.96 -37.58
C ARG A 141 7.70 -39.67 -36.26
N ASN A 142 7.66 -40.63 -35.34
CA ASN A 142 7.04 -40.45 -34.02
C ASN A 142 7.80 -39.44 -33.15
N GLU A 143 9.12 -39.41 -33.20
CA GLU A 143 9.93 -38.43 -32.48
C GLU A 143 9.69 -36.99 -32.98
N LEU A 144 9.62 -36.80 -34.30
CA LEU A 144 9.27 -35.52 -34.91
C LEU A 144 7.86 -35.06 -34.49
N VAL A 145 6.89 -35.97 -34.49
CA VAL A 145 5.52 -35.68 -34.04
C VAL A 145 5.49 -35.27 -32.57
N VAL A 146 6.24 -35.98 -31.71
CA VAL A 146 6.34 -35.65 -30.28
C VAL A 146 6.90 -34.23 -30.09
N LYS A 147 8.01 -33.91 -30.75
CA LYS A 147 8.63 -32.58 -30.70
C LYS A 147 7.67 -31.49 -31.20
N ASN A 148 7.02 -31.73 -32.34
CA ASN A 148 6.08 -30.77 -32.94
C ASN A 148 4.87 -30.48 -32.04
N LEU A 149 4.33 -31.48 -31.35
CA LEU A 149 3.20 -31.29 -30.43
C LEU A 149 3.58 -30.49 -29.17
N ILE A 150 4.80 -30.67 -28.66
CA ILE A 150 5.31 -29.86 -27.54
C ILE A 150 5.46 -28.40 -28.00
N ILE A 151 6.08 -28.16 -29.16
CA ILE A 151 6.24 -26.83 -29.73
C ILE A 151 4.87 -26.19 -30.01
N SER A 152 3.93 -26.96 -30.56
CA SER A 152 2.56 -26.49 -30.82
C SER A 152 1.86 -26.07 -29.53
N SER A 153 2.06 -26.83 -28.44
CA SER A 153 1.52 -26.46 -27.13
C SER A 153 2.02 -25.10 -26.67
N ASP A 154 3.33 -24.87 -26.75
CA ASP A 154 3.94 -23.61 -26.32
C ASP A 154 3.53 -22.46 -27.25
N TYR A 155 3.45 -22.70 -28.56
CA TYR A 155 2.97 -21.74 -29.55
C TYR A 155 1.55 -21.27 -29.26
N PHE A 156 0.60 -22.20 -29.06
CA PHE A 156 -0.78 -21.82 -28.78
C PHE A 156 -0.95 -21.12 -27.43
N LEU A 157 -0.15 -21.50 -26.42
CA LEU A 157 -0.16 -20.82 -25.13
C LEU A 157 0.33 -19.37 -25.26
N ASN A 158 1.49 -19.17 -25.88
CA ASN A 158 2.05 -17.83 -26.11
C ASN A 158 1.11 -17.01 -27.01
N LYS A 159 0.53 -17.62 -28.04
CA LYS A 159 -0.40 -16.91 -28.92
C LYS A 159 -1.66 -16.48 -28.20
N ALA A 160 -2.15 -17.26 -27.23
CA ALA A 160 -3.23 -16.84 -26.35
C ALA A 160 -2.83 -15.60 -25.54
N HIS A 161 -1.63 -15.61 -24.94
CA HIS A 161 -1.11 -14.50 -24.14
C HIS A 161 -0.91 -13.22 -24.95
N GLU A 162 -0.50 -13.31 -26.21
CA GLU A 162 -0.38 -12.15 -27.13
C GLU A 162 -1.73 -11.51 -27.47
N ILE A 163 -2.81 -12.28 -27.53
CA ILE A 163 -4.17 -11.79 -27.85
C ILE A 163 -5.00 -11.50 -26.59
N VAL A 164 -4.34 -11.35 -25.43
CA VAL A 164 -5.05 -11.20 -24.15
C VAL A 164 -5.95 -9.97 -24.12
N LEU A 165 -5.61 -8.88 -24.81
CA LEU A 165 -6.44 -7.67 -24.86
C LEU A 165 -7.74 -7.88 -25.65
N ASP A 166 -7.77 -8.81 -26.61
CA ASP A 166 -8.98 -9.12 -27.37
C ASP A 166 -10.08 -9.72 -26.48
N THR A 167 -9.71 -10.24 -25.30
CA THR A 167 -10.65 -10.82 -24.33
C THR A 167 -11.63 -9.80 -23.75
N ASN A 168 -11.36 -8.50 -23.89
CA ASN A 168 -12.33 -7.44 -23.59
C ASN A 168 -13.60 -7.56 -24.45
N ALA A 169 -13.52 -8.22 -25.61
CA ALA A 169 -14.66 -8.59 -26.43
C ALA A 169 -15.03 -10.08 -26.26
N VAL A 170 -16.33 -10.38 -26.30
CA VAL A 170 -16.84 -11.77 -26.16
C VAL A 170 -16.21 -12.73 -27.17
N ASN A 171 -16.02 -12.30 -28.42
CA ASN A 171 -15.40 -13.12 -29.46
C ASN A 171 -13.91 -13.35 -29.23
N GLY A 172 -13.17 -12.34 -28.76
CA GLY A 172 -11.75 -12.50 -28.44
C GLY A 172 -11.53 -13.42 -27.23
N SER A 173 -12.41 -13.36 -26.23
CA SER A 173 -12.41 -14.31 -25.11
C SER A 173 -12.58 -15.76 -25.57
N LYS A 174 -13.51 -16.03 -26.50
CA LYS A 174 -13.67 -17.36 -27.12
C LYS A 174 -12.40 -17.81 -27.85
N THR A 175 -11.75 -16.90 -28.59
CA THR A 175 -10.50 -17.20 -29.32
C THR A 175 -9.37 -17.51 -28.35
N TYR A 176 -9.21 -16.72 -27.28
CA TYR A 176 -8.23 -16.95 -26.22
C TYR A 176 -8.37 -18.36 -25.63
N PHE A 177 -9.56 -18.71 -25.15
CA PHE A 177 -9.80 -20.03 -24.56
C PHE A 177 -9.70 -21.17 -25.59
N LYS A 178 -9.97 -20.91 -26.88
CA LYS A 178 -9.71 -21.87 -27.96
C LYS A 178 -8.21 -22.17 -28.08
N MET A 179 -7.36 -21.15 -28.03
CA MET A 179 -5.89 -21.33 -28.06
C MET A 179 -5.38 -22.10 -26.83
N ILE A 180 -5.84 -21.74 -25.63
CA ILE A 180 -5.53 -22.51 -24.40
C ILE A 180 -5.96 -23.98 -24.54
N LYS A 181 -7.17 -24.23 -25.06
CA LYS A 181 -7.67 -25.58 -25.29
C LYS A 181 -6.82 -26.36 -26.31
N LEU A 182 -6.33 -25.72 -27.37
CA LEU A 182 -5.43 -26.34 -28.35
C LEU A 182 -4.07 -26.68 -27.73
N SER A 183 -3.54 -25.80 -26.87
CA SER A 183 -2.33 -26.05 -26.10
C SER A 183 -2.46 -27.32 -25.24
N ILE A 184 -3.51 -27.39 -24.41
CA ILE A 184 -3.81 -28.55 -23.57
C ILE A 184 -4.01 -29.82 -24.42
N LYS A 185 -4.77 -29.73 -25.53
CA LYS A 185 -5.02 -30.89 -26.40
C LYS A 185 -3.74 -31.44 -27.01
N SER A 186 -2.79 -30.58 -27.37
CA SER A 186 -1.50 -30.99 -27.94
C SER A 186 -0.72 -31.87 -26.95
N LEU A 187 -0.68 -31.47 -25.67
CA LEU A 187 -0.04 -32.26 -24.61
C LEU A 187 -0.82 -33.54 -24.25
N LEU A 188 -2.15 -33.49 -24.23
CA LEU A 188 -2.97 -34.68 -23.96
C LEU A 188 -2.83 -35.74 -25.05
N LEU A 189 -2.62 -35.32 -26.31
CA LEU A 189 -2.43 -36.22 -27.43
C LEU A 189 -1.12 -37.00 -27.31
N LEU A 190 -0.07 -36.37 -26.77
CA LEU A 190 1.20 -37.03 -26.44
C LEU A 190 0.98 -38.17 -25.44
N ILE A 191 0.31 -37.89 -24.32
CA ILE A 191 0.10 -38.88 -23.26
C ILE A 191 -0.85 -40.01 -23.73
N LYS A 192 -1.86 -39.70 -24.55
CA LYS A 192 -2.86 -40.71 -24.95
C LYS A 192 -2.43 -41.58 -26.12
N LYS A 193 -1.78 -41.00 -27.14
CA LYS A 193 -1.47 -41.70 -28.39
C LYS A 193 0.00 -42.05 -28.55
N TYR A 194 0.90 -41.27 -27.93
CA TYR A 194 2.35 -41.41 -28.11
C TYR A 194 3.07 -41.77 -26.81
N SER A 195 2.37 -42.25 -25.77
CA SER A 195 2.98 -42.61 -24.48
C SER A 195 4.15 -43.58 -24.60
N LYS A 196 4.04 -44.55 -25.52
CA LYS A 196 5.11 -45.53 -25.81
C LYS A 196 6.39 -44.90 -26.37
N CYS A 197 6.31 -43.68 -26.89
CA CYS A 197 7.42 -42.94 -27.48
C CYS A 197 8.03 -41.92 -26.50
N LEU A 198 7.50 -41.79 -25.29
CA LEU A 198 7.98 -40.84 -24.29
C LEU A 198 8.98 -41.53 -23.35
N ASN A 199 10.16 -40.91 -23.17
CA ASN A 199 11.01 -41.29 -22.06
C ASN A 199 10.43 -40.73 -20.74
N PRO A 200 10.79 -41.29 -19.57
CA PRO A 200 10.21 -40.87 -18.29
C PRO A 200 10.40 -39.38 -17.98
N TYR A 201 11.52 -38.79 -18.40
CA TYR A 201 11.80 -37.38 -18.20
C TYR A 201 10.87 -36.47 -19.01
N LEU A 202 10.63 -36.82 -20.28
CA LEU A 202 9.76 -36.09 -21.18
C LEU A 202 8.29 -36.25 -20.78
N GLU A 203 7.88 -37.47 -20.40
CA GLU A 203 6.54 -37.73 -19.87
C GLU A 203 6.27 -36.88 -18.62
N LEU A 204 7.23 -36.81 -17.69
CA LEU A 204 7.18 -35.95 -16.53
C LEU A 204 6.99 -34.47 -16.94
N ILE A 205 7.81 -33.95 -17.85
CA ILE A 205 7.71 -32.56 -18.31
C ILE A 205 6.32 -32.26 -18.89
N ILE A 206 5.75 -33.19 -19.66
CA ILE A 206 4.41 -33.03 -20.25
C ILE A 206 3.36 -32.96 -19.13
N TYR A 207 3.42 -33.83 -18.13
CA TYR A 207 2.51 -33.77 -16.97
C TYR A 207 2.67 -32.48 -16.17
N PHE A 208 3.90 -32.03 -15.94
CA PHE A 208 4.18 -30.76 -15.28
C PHE A 208 3.60 -29.57 -16.06
N LYS A 209 3.82 -29.52 -17.38
CA LYS A 209 3.25 -28.47 -18.26
C LYS A 209 1.72 -28.46 -18.21
N LEU A 210 1.09 -29.64 -18.28
CA LEU A 210 -0.37 -29.75 -18.12
C LEU A 210 -0.82 -29.20 -16.77
N ALA A 211 -0.21 -29.65 -15.67
CA ALA A 211 -0.55 -29.18 -14.34
C ALA A 211 -0.44 -27.65 -14.22
N LYS A 212 0.65 -27.08 -14.75
CA LYS A 212 0.87 -25.62 -14.76
C LYS A 212 -0.21 -24.89 -15.55
N ILE A 213 -0.54 -25.33 -16.77
CA ILE A 213 -1.58 -24.70 -17.59
C ILE A 213 -2.95 -24.79 -16.90
N TYR A 214 -3.31 -25.95 -16.32
CA TYR A 214 -4.57 -26.07 -15.57
C TYR A 214 -4.60 -25.16 -14.34
N PHE A 215 -3.48 -25.01 -13.63
CA PHE A 215 -3.39 -24.14 -12.46
C PHE A 215 -3.46 -22.64 -12.80
N THR A 216 -2.87 -22.20 -13.91
CA THR A 216 -2.78 -20.78 -14.27
C THR A 216 -3.94 -20.30 -15.13
N GLU A 217 -4.44 -21.13 -16.05
CA GLU A 217 -5.39 -20.74 -17.10
C GLU A 217 -6.81 -21.27 -16.88
N THR A 218 -7.04 -22.13 -15.88
CA THR A 218 -8.34 -22.76 -15.67
C THR A 218 -8.76 -22.78 -14.20
N GLU A 219 -10.05 -22.98 -13.97
CA GLU A 219 -10.60 -23.20 -12.62
C GLU A 219 -10.51 -24.66 -12.15
N ASN A 220 -10.04 -25.58 -13.01
CA ASN A 220 -10.01 -27.01 -12.70
C ASN A 220 -8.75 -27.41 -11.94
N LEU A 221 -8.70 -27.03 -10.66
CA LEU A 221 -7.58 -27.33 -9.76
C LEU A 221 -7.41 -28.84 -9.51
N ASN A 222 -8.49 -29.62 -9.55
CA ASN A 222 -8.43 -31.08 -9.38
C ASN A 222 -7.58 -31.74 -10.47
N ARG A 223 -7.72 -31.31 -11.73
CA ARG A 223 -6.86 -31.81 -12.82
C ARG A 223 -5.42 -31.35 -12.68
N ALA A 224 -5.20 -30.13 -12.20
CA ALA A 224 -3.85 -29.66 -11.92
C ALA A 224 -3.17 -30.55 -10.87
N ASP A 225 -3.89 -30.90 -9.81
CA ASP A 225 -3.43 -31.80 -8.75
C ASP A 225 -3.15 -33.23 -9.26
N ASP A 226 -4.07 -33.81 -10.05
CA ASP A 226 -3.87 -35.14 -10.64
C ASP A 226 -2.61 -35.22 -11.50
N TYR A 227 -2.37 -34.22 -12.35
CA TYR A 227 -1.21 -34.21 -13.24
C TYR A 227 0.09 -33.91 -12.52
N VAL A 228 0.11 -33.03 -11.51
CA VAL A 228 1.34 -32.77 -10.74
C VAL A 228 1.72 -34.00 -9.92
N ASN A 229 0.77 -34.72 -9.33
CA ASN A 229 1.02 -35.95 -8.58
C ASN A 229 1.58 -37.07 -9.48
N LYS A 230 1.13 -37.17 -10.73
CA LYS A 230 1.74 -38.06 -11.73
C LYS A 230 3.19 -37.68 -12.02
N ALA A 231 3.47 -36.38 -12.21
CA ALA A 231 4.83 -35.90 -12.42
C ALA A 231 5.74 -36.21 -11.21
N ILE A 232 5.26 -36.00 -9.97
CA ILE A 232 5.99 -36.32 -8.73
C ILE A 232 6.28 -37.83 -8.64
N SER A 233 5.31 -38.68 -8.99
CA SER A 233 5.47 -40.14 -8.98
C SER A 233 6.58 -40.60 -9.94
N ILE A 234 6.58 -40.07 -11.17
CA ILE A 234 7.61 -40.36 -12.17
C ILE A 234 8.97 -39.83 -11.70
N ALA A 235 9.03 -38.60 -11.18
CA ALA A 235 10.26 -38.00 -10.67
C ALA A 235 10.88 -38.83 -9.54
N THR A 236 10.04 -39.34 -8.64
CA THR A 236 10.46 -40.15 -7.49
C THR A 236 11.00 -41.51 -7.93
N ARG A 237 10.31 -42.20 -8.86
CA ARG A 237 10.77 -43.51 -9.38
C ARG A 237 12.11 -43.44 -10.11
N ASN A 238 12.42 -42.28 -10.70
CA ASN A 238 13.63 -42.06 -11.50
C ASN A 238 14.71 -41.24 -10.76
N ASN A 239 14.56 -41.00 -9.45
CA ASN A 239 15.50 -40.23 -8.61
C ASN A 239 15.84 -38.82 -9.14
N LEU A 240 14.87 -38.13 -9.76
CA LEU A 240 15.05 -36.80 -10.34
C LEU A 240 14.79 -35.70 -9.30
N ILE A 241 15.73 -35.48 -8.37
CA ILE A 241 15.56 -34.61 -7.19
C ILE A 241 15.13 -33.17 -7.56
N LYS A 242 15.85 -32.51 -8.48
CA LYS A 242 15.56 -31.11 -8.87
C LYS A 242 14.15 -30.94 -9.43
N VAL A 243 13.75 -31.85 -10.33
CA VAL A 243 12.43 -31.78 -10.99
C VAL A 243 11.32 -32.23 -10.03
N LYS A 244 11.60 -33.20 -9.15
CA LYS A 244 10.70 -33.57 -8.05
C LYS A 244 10.39 -32.37 -7.18
N PHE A 245 11.40 -31.62 -6.74
CA PHE A 245 11.21 -30.38 -5.96
C PHE A 245 10.30 -29.39 -6.69
N ILE A 246 10.55 -29.13 -7.98
CA ILE A 246 9.73 -28.20 -8.78
C ILE A 246 8.25 -28.65 -8.83
N CYS A 247 8.01 -29.95 -9.00
CA CYS A 247 6.65 -30.50 -9.00
C CYS A 247 6.01 -30.43 -7.61
N GLU A 248 6.75 -30.78 -6.55
CA GLU A 248 6.27 -30.68 -5.16
C GLU A 248 5.94 -29.24 -4.77
N PHE A 249 6.70 -28.26 -5.26
CA PHE A 249 6.44 -26.84 -5.05
C PHE A 249 5.18 -26.38 -5.78
N LEU A 250 4.98 -26.79 -7.04
CA LEU A 250 3.72 -26.53 -7.77
C LEU A 250 2.52 -27.19 -7.08
N ALA A 251 2.67 -28.41 -6.56
CA ALA A 251 1.62 -29.08 -5.80
C ALA A 251 1.23 -28.28 -4.54
N ALA A 252 2.21 -27.71 -3.83
CA ALA A 252 1.93 -26.82 -2.69
C ALA A 252 1.16 -25.56 -3.13
N GLN A 253 1.49 -24.96 -4.27
CA GLN A 253 0.76 -23.80 -4.80
C GLN A 253 -0.69 -24.15 -5.22
N ILE A 254 -0.90 -25.34 -5.78
CA ILE A 254 -2.25 -25.86 -6.09
C ILE A 254 -3.05 -26.10 -4.81
N LEU A 255 -2.42 -26.69 -3.78
CA LEU A 255 -3.01 -26.89 -2.46
C LEU A 255 -3.30 -25.58 -1.75
N GLU A 256 -2.44 -24.57 -1.88
CA GLU A 256 -2.69 -23.24 -1.32
C GLU A 256 -3.99 -22.62 -1.84
N LYS A 257 -4.30 -22.77 -3.14
CA LYS A 257 -5.58 -22.30 -3.69
C LYS A 257 -6.77 -23.20 -3.38
N SER A 258 -6.59 -24.53 -3.42
CA SER A 258 -7.70 -25.48 -3.30
C SER A 258 -8.06 -25.81 -1.85
N ASN A 259 -7.06 -25.98 -0.99
CA ASN A 259 -7.23 -26.26 0.44
C ASN A 259 -6.06 -25.69 1.28
N PRO A 260 -6.13 -24.38 1.63
CA PRO A 260 -5.06 -23.69 2.36
C PRO A 260 -4.65 -24.38 3.68
N ARG A 261 -5.57 -25.06 4.37
CA ARG A 261 -5.30 -25.72 5.67
C ARG A 261 -4.47 -26.98 5.52
N LEU A 262 -4.74 -27.79 4.50
CA LEU A 262 -3.93 -28.98 4.20
C LEU A 262 -2.55 -28.60 3.67
N CYS A 263 -2.44 -27.47 2.98
CA CYS A 263 -1.19 -26.97 2.43
C CYS A 263 -0.09 -26.80 3.51
N LEU A 264 -0.43 -26.28 4.70
CA LEU A 264 0.55 -26.11 5.78
C LEU A 264 1.19 -27.43 6.24
N ASN A 265 0.39 -28.49 6.39
CA ASN A 265 0.89 -29.81 6.77
C ASN A 265 1.83 -30.36 5.69
N TYR A 266 1.41 -30.26 4.43
CA TYR A 266 2.22 -30.67 3.28
C TYR A 266 3.55 -29.90 3.24
N ILE A 267 3.53 -28.57 3.41
CA ILE A 267 4.74 -27.75 3.39
C ILE A 267 5.68 -28.10 4.57
N ASN A 268 5.15 -28.27 5.78
CA ASN A 268 5.95 -28.63 6.96
C ASN A 268 6.70 -29.96 6.77
N GLU A 269 6.02 -30.97 6.21
CA GLU A 269 6.63 -32.25 5.88
C GLU A 269 7.78 -32.08 4.87
N ARG A 270 7.57 -31.30 3.80
CA ARG A 270 8.61 -31.04 2.77
C ARG A 270 9.80 -30.29 3.35
N ILE A 271 9.59 -29.29 4.22
CA ILE A 271 10.66 -28.56 4.90
C ILE A 271 11.50 -29.52 5.75
N ALA A 272 10.86 -30.37 6.57
CA ALA A 272 11.56 -31.33 7.42
C ALA A 272 12.39 -32.32 6.59
N ASN A 273 11.80 -32.89 5.53
CA ASN A 273 12.47 -33.82 4.63
C ASN A 273 13.69 -33.20 3.93
N LEU A 274 13.59 -31.97 3.42
CA LEU A 274 14.70 -31.29 2.75
C LEU A 274 15.83 -30.94 3.72
N ARG A 275 15.50 -30.52 4.95
CA ARG A 275 16.49 -30.24 6.00
C ARG A 275 17.23 -31.51 6.42
N MET A 276 16.54 -32.65 6.53
CA MET A 276 17.17 -33.95 6.83
C MET A 276 18.21 -34.36 5.78
N ILE A 277 18.01 -33.98 4.52
CA ILE A 277 18.89 -34.31 3.39
C ILE A 277 19.94 -33.19 3.17
N GLY A 278 19.97 -32.15 4.01
CA GLY A 278 20.93 -31.04 3.92
C GLY A 278 20.64 -30.01 2.83
N LEU A 279 19.45 -30.05 2.20
CA LEU A 279 19.03 -29.13 1.14
C LEU A 279 18.35 -27.88 1.71
N HIS A 280 19.08 -27.14 2.55
CA HIS A 280 18.55 -25.99 3.30
C HIS A 280 18.00 -24.88 2.40
N SER A 281 18.67 -24.52 1.32
CA SER A 281 18.24 -23.48 0.39
C SER A 281 16.88 -23.78 -0.26
N LEU A 282 16.61 -25.06 -0.58
CA LEU A 282 15.31 -25.49 -1.09
C LEU A 282 14.22 -25.47 0.00
N SER A 283 14.61 -25.78 1.24
CA SER A 283 13.69 -25.67 2.38
C SER A 283 13.25 -24.21 2.61
N SER A 284 14.13 -23.23 2.36
CA SER A 284 13.82 -21.80 2.47
C SER A 284 12.74 -21.35 1.50
N LEU A 285 12.69 -21.89 0.28
CA LEU A 285 11.60 -21.60 -0.68
C LEU A 285 10.24 -22.09 -0.16
N PHE A 286 10.19 -23.29 0.40
CA PHE A 286 8.97 -23.79 1.05
C PHE A 286 8.62 -22.96 2.29
N ALA A 287 9.61 -22.47 3.04
CA ALA A 287 9.39 -21.57 4.17
C ALA A 287 8.78 -20.23 3.72
N LEU A 288 9.22 -19.65 2.59
CA LEU A 288 8.59 -18.46 2.01
C LEU A 288 7.13 -18.71 1.61
N LEU A 289 6.83 -19.86 0.99
CA LEU A 289 5.45 -20.24 0.66
C LEU A 289 4.60 -20.42 1.93
N LYS A 290 5.17 -21.05 2.97
CA LYS A 290 4.55 -21.18 4.29
C LYS A 290 4.20 -19.82 4.88
N ILE A 291 5.12 -18.85 4.79
CA ILE A 291 4.90 -17.49 5.30
C ILE A 291 3.73 -16.84 4.57
N ASN A 292 3.66 -16.91 3.23
CA ASN A 292 2.54 -16.34 2.47
C ASN A 292 1.18 -16.97 2.84
N ASN A 293 1.16 -18.29 3.01
CA ASN A 293 -0.04 -19.01 3.42
C ASN A 293 -0.47 -18.64 4.85
N LEU A 294 0.48 -18.60 5.80
CA LEU A 294 0.23 -18.19 7.18
C LEU A 294 -0.22 -16.74 7.29
N LEU A 295 0.38 -15.81 6.56
CA LEU A 295 -0.03 -14.39 6.57
C LEU A 295 -1.50 -14.18 6.17
N SER A 296 -2.07 -15.13 5.42
CA SER A 296 -3.47 -15.10 5.03
C SER A 296 -4.42 -15.78 6.04
N GLN A 297 -3.91 -16.63 6.93
CA GLN A 297 -4.69 -17.42 7.91
C GLN A 297 -4.45 -16.98 9.35
N ASP A 298 -3.18 -16.98 9.77
CA ASP A 298 -2.69 -16.55 11.07
C ASP A 298 -1.45 -15.66 10.86
N PRO A 299 -1.67 -14.33 10.68
CA PRO A 299 -0.59 -13.40 10.44
C PRO A 299 0.48 -13.45 11.52
N ASN A 300 0.10 -13.55 12.80
CA ASN A 300 1.04 -13.52 13.93
C ASN A 300 2.06 -14.65 13.84
N THR A 301 1.61 -15.87 13.58
CA THR A 301 2.51 -17.01 13.35
C THR A 301 3.33 -16.81 12.06
N GLY A 302 2.72 -16.30 10.98
CA GLY A 302 3.43 -15.96 9.75
C GLY A 302 4.61 -15.01 9.97
N PHE A 303 4.43 -13.98 10.79
CA PHE A 303 5.49 -13.02 11.15
C PHE A 303 6.61 -13.66 11.96
N ILE A 304 6.28 -14.47 12.96
CA ILE A 304 7.30 -15.16 13.78
C ILE A 304 8.16 -16.05 12.88
N VAL A 305 7.54 -16.77 11.95
CA VAL A 305 8.25 -17.61 10.98
C VAL A 305 9.14 -16.76 10.07
N LEU A 306 8.65 -15.63 9.56
CA LEU A 306 9.45 -14.71 8.74
C LEU A 306 10.66 -14.15 9.50
N GLN A 307 10.47 -13.70 10.73
CA GLN A 307 11.55 -13.19 11.58
C GLN A 307 12.61 -14.27 11.86
N SER A 308 12.18 -15.50 12.13
CA SER A 308 13.09 -16.64 12.32
C SER A 308 13.89 -16.96 11.05
N LEU A 309 13.27 -16.81 9.88
CA LEU A 309 13.91 -17.06 8.59
C LEU A 309 14.96 -15.98 8.26
N CYS A 310 14.72 -14.71 8.60
CA CYS A 310 15.70 -13.64 8.45
C CYS A 310 16.97 -13.89 9.29
N GLN A 311 16.83 -14.54 10.45
CA GLN A 311 17.92 -14.85 11.39
C GLN A 311 18.64 -16.16 11.10
N ASP A 312 18.11 -17.00 10.20
CA ASP A 312 18.72 -18.27 9.83
C ASP A 312 20.06 -18.02 9.11
N LEU A 313 21.15 -18.63 9.59
CA LEU A 313 22.47 -18.48 8.99
C LEU A 313 22.62 -19.29 7.70
N GLN A 314 21.75 -20.27 7.46
CA GLN A 314 21.83 -21.17 6.30
C GLN A 314 21.09 -20.65 5.06
N ILE A 315 20.37 -19.53 5.17
CA ILE A 315 19.73 -18.88 4.03
C ILE A 315 20.75 -18.08 3.21
N ASP A 316 20.60 -18.10 1.88
CA ASP A 316 21.43 -17.30 0.98
C ASP A 316 21.12 -15.80 1.11
N ASP A 317 22.11 -14.94 0.85
CA ASP A 317 21.98 -13.49 1.04
C ASP A 317 20.93 -12.85 0.13
N THR A 318 20.71 -13.38 -1.07
CA THR A 318 19.69 -12.89 -1.99
C THR A 318 18.28 -13.12 -1.44
N THR A 319 18.00 -14.33 -0.97
CA THR A 319 16.73 -14.67 -0.32
C THR A 319 16.60 -13.98 1.03
N ARG A 320 17.68 -13.84 1.80
CA ARG A 320 17.71 -13.07 3.06
C ARG A 320 17.33 -11.61 2.84
N SER A 321 17.88 -10.98 1.80
CA SER A 321 17.56 -9.59 1.42
C SER A 321 16.08 -9.44 1.06
N LEU A 322 15.53 -10.40 0.32
CA LEU A 322 14.09 -10.46 0.01
C LEU A 322 13.25 -10.61 1.30
N CYS A 323 13.66 -11.45 2.25
CA CYS A 323 12.98 -11.60 3.54
C CYS A 323 12.98 -10.30 4.34
N PHE A 324 14.11 -9.60 4.43
CA PHE A 324 14.19 -8.29 5.10
C PHE A 324 13.29 -7.25 4.45
N ILE A 325 13.30 -7.17 3.11
CA ILE A 325 12.42 -6.30 2.34
C ILE A 325 10.94 -6.63 2.60
N TYR A 326 10.59 -7.91 2.62
CA TYR A 326 9.22 -8.35 2.87
C TYR A 326 8.78 -8.01 4.30
N GLN A 327 9.64 -8.27 5.29
CA GLN A 327 9.40 -7.94 6.68
C GLN A 327 9.25 -6.42 6.87
N ALA A 328 10.10 -5.62 6.23
CA ALA A 328 10.02 -4.17 6.26
C ALA A 328 8.68 -3.67 5.71
N ASN A 329 8.24 -4.18 4.56
CA ASN A 329 6.94 -3.84 3.98
C ASN A 329 5.77 -4.14 4.94
N LEU A 330 5.84 -5.26 5.67
CA LEU A 330 4.80 -5.62 6.65
C LEU A 330 4.80 -4.69 7.88
N HIS A 331 5.97 -4.29 8.37
CA HIS A 331 6.07 -3.27 9.42
C HIS A 331 5.55 -1.91 8.94
N LEU A 332 5.86 -1.52 7.70
CA LEU A 332 5.34 -0.31 7.10
C LEU A 332 3.82 -0.33 6.98
N TYR A 333 3.25 -1.45 6.53
CA TYR A 333 1.80 -1.65 6.43
C TYR A 333 1.08 -1.55 7.79
N ARG A 334 1.77 -1.90 8.88
CA ARG A 334 1.24 -1.86 10.25
C ARG A 334 1.60 -0.60 11.03
N GLY A 335 2.24 0.37 10.40
CA GLY A 335 2.54 1.66 11.02
C GLY A 335 3.80 1.67 11.89
N SER A 336 4.81 0.87 11.59
CA SER A 336 6.12 0.85 12.30
C SER A 336 7.28 1.28 11.39
N PRO A 337 7.32 2.52 10.87
CA PRO A 337 8.27 2.91 9.82
C PRO A 337 9.74 2.93 10.27
N ASN A 338 10.05 3.26 11.53
CA ASN A 338 11.44 3.25 12.03
C ASN A 338 12.05 1.85 11.98
N TYR A 339 11.31 0.83 12.43
CA TYR A 339 11.78 -0.55 12.37
C TYR A 339 11.87 -1.06 10.91
N SER A 340 10.94 -0.64 10.06
CA SER A 340 11.04 -0.87 8.61
C SER A 340 12.35 -0.28 8.04
N LEU A 341 12.77 0.91 8.48
CA LEU A 341 14.04 1.52 8.03
C LEU A 341 15.25 0.67 8.44
N GLU A 342 15.28 0.17 9.67
CA GLU A 342 16.37 -0.69 10.16
C GLU A 342 16.52 -1.95 9.31
N LEU A 343 15.39 -2.62 9.00
CA LEU A 343 15.37 -3.81 8.15
C LEU A 343 15.81 -3.51 6.71
N LEU A 344 15.36 -2.39 6.13
CA LEU A 344 15.79 -1.97 4.79
C LEU A 344 17.28 -1.64 4.74
N ASN A 345 17.84 -1.07 5.80
CA ASN A 345 19.27 -0.83 5.90
C ASN A 345 20.06 -2.14 6.05
N GLN A 346 19.49 -3.17 6.68
CA GLN A 346 20.10 -4.51 6.71
C GLN A 346 20.10 -5.16 5.32
N ALA A 347 19.00 -5.05 4.57
CA ALA A 347 18.93 -5.53 3.18
C ALA A 347 19.94 -4.80 2.29
N GLU A 348 20.02 -3.47 2.39
CA GLU A 348 20.97 -2.67 1.61
C GLU A 348 22.43 -3.04 1.92
N LYS A 349 22.77 -3.29 3.19
CA LYS A 349 24.12 -3.74 3.59
C LYS A 349 24.52 -5.07 2.94
N LEU A 350 23.59 -6.00 2.74
CA LEU A 350 23.85 -7.26 2.04
C LEU A 350 24.05 -7.04 0.53
N MET A 351 23.41 -6.04 -0.04
CA MET A 351 23.47 -5.73 -1.47
C MET A 351 24.68 -4.86 -1.86
N HIS A 352 25.18 -4.05 -0.91
CA HIS A 352 26.23 -3.07 -1.14
C HIS A 352 27.54 -3.72 -1.64
N GLY A 353 28.12 -3.18 -2.71
CA GLY A 353 29.35 -3.71 -3.32
C GLY A 353 29.15 -4.99 -4.14
N HIS A 354 27.92 -5.51 -4.20
CA HIS A 354 27.52 -6.69 -4.95
C HIS A 354 26.28 -6.42 -5.79
N GLU A 355 26.02 -5.17 -6.20
CA GLU A 355 24.76 -4.78 -6.86
C GLU A 355 24.46 -5.63 -8.11
N GLY A 356 25.49 -5.99 -8.88
CA GLY A 356 25.36 -6.83 -10.08
C GLY A 356 24.88 -8.27 -9.83
N ASN A 357 24.92 -8.74 -8.60
CA ASN A 357 24.48 -10.10 -8.23
C ASN A 357 22.97 -10.17 -7.93
N TYR A 358 22.30 -9.03 -7.79
CA TYR A 358 20.88 -8.96 -7.44
C TYR A 358 20.05 -8.52 -8.64
N PRO A 359 18.79 -8.99 -8.78
CA PRO A 359 17.88 -8.44 -9.78
C PRO A 359 17.64 -6.95 -9.53
N ILE A 360 17.65 -6.15 -10.59
CA ILE A 360 17.40 -4.69 -10.51
C ILE A 360 16.04 -4.37 -9.87
N GLN A 361 15.06 -5.27 -9.99
CA GLN A 361 13.75 -5.13 -9.37
C GLN A 361 13.85 -5.14 -7.84
N LEU A 362 14.80 -5.88 -7.27
CA LEU A 362 15.02 -5.90 -5.82
C LEU A 362 15.53 -4.55 -5.32
N GLN A 363 16.43 -3.91 -6.07
CA GLN A 363 16.86 -2.54 -5.80
C GLN A 363 15.70 -1.55 -5.92
N ALA A 364 14.87 -1.68 -6.96
CA ALA A 364 13.69 -0.83 -7.14
C ALA A 364 12.69 -0.95 -5.97
N ILE A 365 12.46 -2.17 -5.46
CA ILE A 365 11.62 -2.41 -4.27
C ILE A 365 12.23 -1.71 -3.05
N LEU A 366 13.53 -1.90 -2.81
CA LEU A 366 14.24 -1.30 -1.69
C LEU A 366 14.12 0.23 -1.71
N LEU A 367 14.39 0.85 -2.86
CA LEU A 367 14.30 2.31 -3.01
C LEU A 367 12.88 2.83 -2.78
N LEU A 368 11.86 2.17 -3.35
CA LEU A 368 10.47 2.60 -3.22
C LEU A 368 9.98 2.49 -1.76
N LEU A 369 10.33 1.41 -1.06
CA LEU A 369 10.00 1.24 0.35
C LEU A 369 10.73 2.24 1.24
N LYS A 370 12.03 2.48 1.01
CA LYS A 370 12.77 3.53 1.73
C LYS A 370 12.15 4.90 1.52
N TYR A 371 11.71 5.21 0.28
CA TYR A 371 11.03 6.47 0.01
C TYR A 371 9.75 6.61 0.83
N SER A 372 8.92 5.57 0.86
CA SER A 372 7.69 5.55 1.66
C SER A 372 7.97 5.68 3.16
N VAL A 373 9.03 5.05 3.67
CA VAL A 373 9.46 5.16 5.08
C VAL A 373 9.84 6.61 5.41
N TYR A 374 10.71 7.23 4.62
CA TYR A 374 11.14 8.61 4.85
C TYR A 374 9.97 9.61 4.77
N ILE A 375 8.98 9.37 3.92
CA ILE A 375 7.73 10.15 3.87
C ILE A 375 6.95 9.98 5.19
N GLN A 376 6.79 8.76 5.70
CA GLN A 376 6.00 8.51 6.93
C GLN A 376 6.64 9.07 8.21
N ILE A 377 7.97 9.11 8.30
CA ILE A 377 8.69 9.70 9.44
C ILE A 377 8.93 11.20 9.29
N ASP A 378 8.44 11.83 8.22
CA ASP A 378 8.62 13.25 7.89
C ASP A 378 10.10 13.68 7.75
N ASP A 379 10.98 12.78 7.31
CA ASP A 379 12.38 13.12 7.00
C ASP A 379 12.49 13.67 5.57
N LYS A 380 12.47 14.99 5.46
CA LYS A 380 12.59 15.72 4.20
C LYS A 380 13.93 15.50 3.50
N SER A 381 15.01 15.31 4.25
CA SER A 381 16.36 15.17 3.71
C SER A 381 16.53 13.79 3.07
N GLY A 382 16.19 12.74 3.80
CA GLY A 382 16.21 11.36 3.32
C GLY A 382 15.23 11.14 2.16
N SER A 383 14.01 11.65 2.26
CA SER A 383 13.01 11.52 1.19
C SER A 383 13.45 12.22 -0.11
N LYS A 384 14.07 13.40 -0.04
CA LYS A 384 14.59 14.10 -1.23
C LYS A 384 15.77 13.33 -1.86
N HIS A 385 16.69 12.81 -1.05
CA HIS A 385 17.81 12.02 -1.55
C HIS A 385 17.31 10.76 -2.27
N ILE A 386 16.43 9.98 -1.65
CA ILE A 386 15.90 8.75 -2.26
C ILE A 386 15.06 9.07 -3.51
N MET A 387 14.29 10.15 -3.52
CA MET A 387 13.55 10.60 -4.71
C MET A 387 14.48 10.86 -5.90
N GLN A 388 15.65 11.48 -5.66
CA GLN A 388 16.67 11.67 -6.69
C GLN A 388 17.24 10.34 -7.15
N SER A 389 17.59 9.43 -6.23
CA SER A 389 18.09 8.10 -6.57
C SER A 389 17.10 7.29 -7.43
N ILE A 390 15.79 7.35 -7.13
CA ILE A 390 14.76 6.71 -7.96
C ILE A 390 14.65 7.36 -9.33
N SER A 391 14.76 8.69 -9.41
CA SER A 391 14.73 9.41 -10.68
C SER A 391 15.90 9.00 -11.57
N ASP A 392 17.11 8.94 -11.01
CA ASP A 392 18.32 8.49 -11.72
C ASP A 392 18.20 7.03 -12.16
N PHE A 393 17.64 6.17 -11.29
CA PHE A 393 17.34 4.77 -11.60
C PHE A 393 16.39 4.66 -12.80
N ILE A 394 15.28 5.39 -12.79
CA ILE A 394 14.29 5.40 -13.89
C ILE A 394 14.94 5.87 -15.20
N LEU A 395 15.73 6.94 -15.17
CA LEU A 395 16.44 7.42 -16.36
C LEU A 395 17.40 6.35 -16.92
N SER A 396 18.14 5.67 -16.04
CA SER A 396 19.07 4.61 -16.45
C SER A 396 18.37 3.41 -17.09
N GLU A 397 17.19 3.03 -16.57
CA GLU A 397 16.42 1.90 -17.10
C GLU A 397 15.63 2.27 -18.37
N GLN A 398 15.19 3.53 -18.49
CA GLN A 398 14.62 4.05 -19.74
C GLN A 398 15.63 4.02 -20.88
N LEU A 399 16.90 4.37 -20.63
CA LEU A 399 17.98 4.26 -21.63
C LEU A 399 18.23 2.81 -22.07
N LYS A 400 17.92 1.83 -21.19
CA LYS A 400 17.99 0.40 -21.50
C LYS A 400 16.65 -0.16 -22.02
N HIS A 401 15.68 0.71 -22.31
CA HIS A 401 14.34 0.32 -22.75
C HIS A 401 13.65 -0.71 -21.84
N TRP A 402 13.96 -0.71 -20.54
CA TRP A 402 13.40 -1.66 -19.57
C TRP A 402 13.60 -3.14 -19.95
N ASN A 403 14.64 -3.49 -20.72
CA ASN A 403 14.86 -4.84 -21.26
C ASN A 403 14.85 -5.97 -20.21
N SER A 404 15.19 -5.66 -18.97
CA SER A 404 15.23 -6.61 -17.84
C SER A 404 13.89 -6.75 -17.10
N TRP A 405 12.88 -5.94 -17.44
CA TRP A 405 11.55 -5.96 -16.84
C TRP A 405 10.54 -6.62 -17.79
N LYS A 406 9.78 -7.56 -17.27
CA LYS A 406 8.70 -8.18 -18.02
C LYS A 406 7.38 -7.49 -17.76
N GLU A 407 6.49 -7.54 -18.76
CA GLU A 407 5.13 -7.03 -18.64
C GLU A 407 4.31 -7.69 -17.52
N ASP A 408 4.54 -8.99 -17.31
CA ASP A 408 3.91 -9.80 -16.28
C ASP A 408 4.42 -9.50 -14.86
N GLY A 409 5.42 -8.62 -14.73
CA GLY A 409 6.04 -8.26 -13.46
C GLY A 409 6.91 -9.37 -12.87
N THR A 410 7.22 -10.43 -13.61
CA THR A 410 8.04 -11.54 -13.12
C THR A 410 9.53 -11.31 -13.36
N PHE A 411 10.36 -11.59 -12.35
CA PHE A 411 11.81 -11.60 -12.47
C PHE A 411 12.39 -12.87 -11.84
N LYS A 412 13.61 -13.22 -12.23
CA LYS A 412 14.26 -14.47 -11.81
C LYS A 412 15.23 -14.20 -10.68
N MET A 413 15.24 -15.09 -9.70
CA MET A 413 16.24 -15.18 -8.65
C MET A 413 16.82 -16.59 -8.64
N ASN A 414 18.05 -16.74 -8.18
CA ASN A 414 18.80 -17.98 -8.26
C ASN A 414 19.11 -18.50 -6.87
N ILE A 415 18.90 -19.78 -6.64
CA ILE A 415 19.31 -20.48 -5.41
C ILE A 415 20.36 -21.53 -5.75
N ALA A 416 21.44 -21.54 -4.97
CA ALA A 416 22.45 -22.59 -5.04
C ALA A 416 21.92 -23.88 -4.40
N ILE A 417 21.99 -24.97 -5.16
CA ILE A 417 21.75 -26.33 -4.69
C ILE A 417 23.12 -26.99 -4.50
N PRO A 418 23.43 -27.45 -3.27
CA PRO A 418 24.62 -28.26 -3.03
C PRO A 418 24.64 -29.48 -3.96
N SER A 419 25.72 -29.66 -4.70
CA SER A 419 25.94 -30.81 -5.59
C SER A 419 27.18 -31.57 -5.14
N ASN A 420 27.18 -32.88 -5.29
CA ASN A 420 28.28 -33.75 -4.87
C ASN A 420 29.58 -33.56 -5.68
N ASN A 421 29.58 -32.76 -6.75
CA ASN A 421 30.68 -32.62 -7.71
C ASN A 421 31.39 -31.26 -7.64
N ASP A 422 31.44 -30.60 -6.47
CA ASP A 422 32.05 -29.27 -6.22
C ASP A 422 31.52 -28.09 -7.06
N ILE A 423 30.61 -28.33 -8.01
CA ILE A 423 29.90 -27.31 -8.78
C ILE A 423 28.46 -27.24 -8.26
N ASN A 424 28.16 -26.20 -7.48
CA ASN A 424 26.79 -25.92 -7.04
C ASN A 424 25.88 -25.75 -8.26
N ASP A 425 24.85 -26.58 -8.38
CA ASP A 425 23.82 -26.41 -9.40
C ASP A 425 22.93 -25.22 -8.99
N VAL A 426 22.41 -24.48 -9.97
CA VAL A 426 21.58 -23.30 -9.72
C VAL A 426 20.13 -23.61 -10.09
N LEU A 427 19.22 -23.30 -9.18
CA LEU A 427 17.78 -23.33 -9.42
C LEU A 427 17.23 -21.92 -9.55
N PRO A 428 16.80 -21.49 -10.76
CA PRO A 428 16.08 -20.24 -10.91
C PRO A 428 14.65 -20.39 -10.38
N TYR A 429 14.21 -19.45 -9.54
CA TYR A 429 12.81 -19.27 -9.14
C TYR A 429 12.30 -17.91 -9.60
N GLN A 430 10.98 -17.79 -9.72
CA GLN A 430 10.34 -16.57 -10.20
C GLN A 430 9.66 -15.83 -9.05
N VAL A 431 9.94 -14.54 -8.94
CA VAL A 431 9.22 -13.61 -8.06
C VAL A 431 8.35 -12.72 -8.92
N THR A 432 7.13 -12.45 -8.46
CA THR A 432 6.17 -11.57 -9.14
C THR A 432 6.04 -10.27 -8.36
N TRP A 433 6.13 -9.14 -9.05
CA TRP A 433 5.94 -7.81 -8.48
C TRP A 433 5.26 -6.88 -9.52
N LEU A 434 5.53 -5.58 -9.44
CA LEU A 434 5.08 -4.56 -10.40
C LEU A 434 5.87 -4.68 -11.70
N ASN A 435 5.24 -4.34 -12.82
CA ASN A 435 5.97 -4.07 -14.06
C ASN A 435 6.53 -2.62 -14.06
N SER A 436 7.24 -2.25 -15.12
CA SER A 436 7.89 -0.93 -15.24
C SER A 436 6.89 0.22 -15.15
N ASP A 437 5.76 0.10 -15.85
CA ASP A 437 4.71 1.12 -15.87
C ASP A 437 4.11 1.33 -14.47
N GLU A 438 3.79 0.24 -13.79
CA GLU A 438 3.26 0.24 -12.43
C GLU A 438 4.26 0.80 -11.41
N PHE A 439 5.55 0.48 -11.54
CA PHE A 439 6.61 1.06 -10.72
C PHE A 439 6.70 2.57 -10.87
N VAL A 440 6.67 3.08 -12.10
CA VAL A 440 6.70 4.53 -12.39
C VAL A 440 5.45 5.22 -11.83
N ILE A 441 4.27 4.62 -11.99
CA ILE A 441 3.02 5.14 -11.40
C ILE A 441 3.15 5.25 -9.87
N MET A 442 3.65 4.21 -9.21
CA MET A 442 3.85 4.21 -7.76
C MET A 442 4.87 5.26 -7.30
N PHE A 443 5.94 5.47 -8.06
CA PHE A 443 6.90 6.54 -7.80
C PHE A 443 6.21 7.92 -7.87
N TYR A 444 5.51 8.23 -8.96
CA TYR A 444 4.79 9.51 -9.09
C TYR A 444 3.70 9.69 -8.02
N PHE A 445 3.01 8.61 -7.66
CA PHE A 445 2.05 8.62 -6.55
C PHE A 445 2.72 9.04 -5.23
N LEU A 446 3.82 8.39 -4.83
CA LEU A 446 4.55 8.73 -3.62
C LEU A 446 5.15 10.14 -3.68
N THR A 447 5.64 10.58 -4.84
CA THR A 447 6.12 11.95 -5.04
C THR A 447 5.00 12.98 -4.88
N GLY A 448 3.79 12.66 -5.36
CA GLY A 448 2.60 13.47 -5.11
C GLY A 448 2.35 13.62 -3.62
N VAL A 449 2.42 12.51 -2.88
CA VAL A 449 2.26 12.47 -1.42
C VAL A 449 3.33 13.28 -0.69
N HIS A 450 4.61 13.11 -1.05
CA HIS A 450 5.74 13.81 -0.48
C HIS A 450 5.60 15.34 -0.54
N PHE A 451 5.01 15.87 -1.63
CA PHE A 451 4.82 17.31 -1.80
C PHE A 451 3.51 17.86 -1.21
N LEU A 452 2.66 17.06 -0.54
CA LEU A 452 1.43 17.57 0.09
C LEU A 452 1.67 18.73 1.06
N PRO A 453 2.67 18.69 1.97
CA PRO A 453 2.89 19.76 2.93
C PRO A 453 3.24 21.11 2.28
N GLU A 454 3.79 21.11 1.06
CA GLU A 454 4.14 22.35 0.34
C GLU A 454 2.90 23.21 -0.04
N ILE A 455 1.69 22.66 0.05
CA ILE A 455 0.44 23.38 -0.23
C ILE A 455 0.23 24.54 0.75
N TYR A 456 0.65 24.39 2.01
CA TYR A 456 0.54 25.47 3.02
C TYR A 456 1.30 26.74 2.62
N ILE A 457 2.42 26.58 1.90
CA ILE A 457 3.22 27.70 1.37
C ILE A 457 2.84 28.06 -0.08
N LYS A 458 1.63 27.68 -0.52
CA LYS A 458 1.06 27.92 -1.85
C LYS A 458 1.91 27.37 -3.00
N LYS A 459 2.66 26.29 -2.77
CA LYS A 459 3.42 25.57 -3.80
C LYS A 459 2.66 24.32 -4.23
N TYR A 460 2.09 24.37 -5.43
CA TYR A 460 1.20 23.32 -5.96
C TYR A 460 1.94 22.23 -6.77
N LYS A 461 3.13 21.80 -6.32
CA LYS A 461 3.88 20.73 -7.01
C LYS A 461 3.14 19.40 -6.98
N SER A 462 2.58 19.03 -5.82
CA SER A 462 1.78 17.81 -5.65
C SER A 462 0.63 17.73 -6.65
N LYS A 463 -0.08 18.83 -6.90
CA LYS A 463 -1.15 18.89 -7.92
C LYS A 463 -0.66 18.53 -9.31
N LYS A 464 0.46 19.11 -9.77
CA LYS A 464 1.05 18.81 -11.09
C LYS A 464 1.49 17.35 -11.18
N VAL A 465 2.09 16.83 -10.11
CA VAL A 465 2.54 15.44 -10.03
C VAL A 465 1.38 14.46 -10.07
N PHE A 466 0.30 14.68 -9.30
CA PHE A 466 -0.89 13.84 -9.35
C PHE A 466 -1.59 13.89 -10.70
N GLN A 467 -1.67 15.06 -11.34
CA GLN A 467 -2.21 15.18 -12.70
C GLN A 467 -1.41 14.35 -13.69
N LYS A 468 -0.07 14.41 -13.64
CA LYS A 468 0.79 13.59 -14.49
C LYS A 468 0.62 12.10 -14.20
N CYS A 469 0.53 11.72 -12.92
CA CYS A 469 0.30 10.35 -12.50
C CYS A 469 -1.03 9.80 -13.06
N LEU A 470 -2.12 10.56 -12.94
CA LEU A 470 -3.42 10.20 -13.51
C LEU A 470 -3.37 10.07 -15.03
N GLN A 471 -2.66 10.96 -15.73
CA GLN A 471 -2.49 10.85 -17.19
C GLN A 471 -1.80 9.53 -17.59
N ILE A 472 -0.71 9.16 -16.91
CA ILE A 472 0.00 7.90 -17.16
C ILE A 472 -0.92 6.71 -16.86
N LEU A 473 -1.60 6.75 -15.72
CA LEU A 473 -2.53 5.71 -15.27
C LEU A 473 -3.71 5.53 -16.24
N ASP A 474 -4.33 6.61 -16.68
CA ASP A 474 -5.48 6.57 -17.61
C ASP A 474 -5.06 6.06 -18.98
N ASN A 475 -3.86 6.40 -19.46
CA ASN A 475 -3.32 5.83 -20.70
C ASN A 475 -3.16 4.30 -20.57
N GLN A 476 -2.57 3.82 -19.46
CA GLN A 476 -2.40 2.39 -19.20
C GLN A 476 -3.75 1.66 -19.08
N LEU A 477 -4.73 2.24 -18.39
CA LEU A 477 -6.08 1.68 -18.32
C LEU A 477 -6.77 1.62 -19.68
N GLN A 478 -6.59 2.64 -20.54
CA GLN A 478 -7.16 2.64 -21.89
C GLN A 478 -6.56 1.54 -22.77
N GLU A 479 -5.25 1.30 -22.67
CA GLU A 479 -4.58 0.21 -23.38
C GLU A 479 -5.06 -1.16 -22.89
N LEU A 480 -5.10 -1.40 -21.57
CA LEU A 480 -5.54 -2.68 -21.00
C LEU A 480 -7.03 -2.99 -21.32
N LYS A 481 -7.87 -1.96 -21.45
CA LYS A 481 -9.28 -2.09 -21.83
C LYS A 481 -9.51 -2.19 -23.35
N GLY A 482 -8.44 -2.21 -24.16
CA GLY A 482 -8.53 -2.29 -25.62
C GLY A 482 -9.08 -1.02 -26.29
N MET A 483 -9.07 0.11 -25.60
CA MET A 483 -9.49 1.41 -26.17
C MET A 483 -8.38 2.07 -27.00
N ARG A 484 -7.14 1.61 -26.84
CA ARG A 484 -5.98 1.98 -27.66
C ARG A 484 -5.27 0.73 -28.17
N THR A 485 -4.71 0.80 -29.36
CA THR A 485 -3.90 -0.27 -29.95
C THR A 485 -2.59 -0.40 -29.18
N SER A 486 -2.38 -1.55 -28.54
CA SER A 486 -1.18 -1.89 -27.78
C SER A 486 -0.98 -3.39 -27.88
N GLU A 487 0.27 -3.85 -27.96
CA GLU A 487 0.60 -5.28 -27.92
C GLU A 487 1.05 -5.63 -26.51
N ARG A 488 0.35 -6.57 -25.88
CA ARG A 488 0.60 -6.98 -24.49
C ARG A 488 0.63 -8.49 -24.41
N CYS A 489 1.54 -9.05 -23.62
CA CYS A 489 1.76 -10.51 -23.57
C CYS A 489 1.78 -11.03 -22.14
N PHE A 490 0.65 -11.54 -21.67
CA PHE A 490 0.51 -12.16 -20.35
C PHE A 490 -0.81 -12.97 -20.22
N PRO A 491 -0.96 -13.80 -19.16
CA PRO A 491 -2.20 -14.56 -18.91
C PRO A 491 -3.41 -13.68 -18.61
N LEU A 492 -4.62 -14.14 -18.96
CA LEU A 492 -5.88 -13.41 -18.74
C LEU A 492 -6.10 -13.01 -17.28
N ASN A 493 -5.74 -13.87 -16.33
CA ASN A 493 -5.84 -13.57 -14.91
C ASN A 493 -5.03 -12.30 -14.53
N GLN A 494 -3.89 -12.06 -15.17
CA GLN A 494 -3.11 -10.85 -14.91
C GLN A 494 -3.76 -9.58 -15.48
N LEU A 495 -4.51 -9.69 -16.58
CA LEU A 495 -5.24 -8.56 -17.16
C LEU A 495 -6.22 -7.97 -16.14
N THR A 496 -7.12 -8.82 -15.63
CA THR A 496 -8.12 -8.43 -14.64
C THR A 496 -7.46 -7.84 -13.40
N LYS A 497 -6.41 -8.50 -12.89
CA LYS A 497 -5.67 -8.03 -11.71
C LYS A 497 -5.04 -6.66 -11.91
N LYS A 498 -4.42 -6.40 -13.06
CA LYS A 498 -3.80 -5.10 -13.38
C LYS A 498 -4.85 -3.99 -13.49
N ILE A 499 -5.99 -4.25 -14.16
CA ILE A 499 -7.08 -3.27 -14.29
C ILE A 499 -7.62 -2.88 -12.91
N ILE A 500 -7.96 -3.87 -12.09
CA ILE A 500 -8.45 -3.63 -10.73
C ILE A 500 -7.40 -2.85 -9.93
N ARG A 501 -6.11 -3.22 -10.08
CA ARG A 501 -5.03 -2.60 -9.34
C ARG A 501 -4.86 -1.12 -9.67
N LEU A 502 -4.84 -0.78 -10.96
CA LEU A 502 -4.71 0.60 -11.43
C LEU A 502 -5.94 1.45 -11.05
N ASN A 503 -7.15 0.89 -11.15
CA ASN A 503 -8.36 1.59 -10.69
C ASN A 503 -8.31 1.89 -9.18
N PHE A 504 -7.83 0.95 -8.35
CA PHE A 504 -7.65 1.21 -6.91
C PHE A 504 -6.69 2.39 -6.67
N ILE A 505 -5.55 2.41 -7.36
CA ILE A 505 -4.58 3.51 -7.26
C ILE A 505 -5.21 4.83 -7.73
N LYS A 506 -6.03 4.82 -8.78
CA LYS A 506 -6.79 5.98 -9.25
C LYS A 506 -7.70 6.56 -8.18
N TYR A 507 -8.52 5.72 -7.53
CA TYR A 507 -9.37 6.16 -6.42
C TYR A 507 -8.53 6.67 -5.24
N TYR A 508 -7.36 6.09 -5.01
CA TYR A 508 -6.48 6.56 -3.95
C TYR A 508 -5.82 7.92 -4.26
N ILE A 509 -5.50 8.19 -5.53
CA ILE A 509 -5.07 9.52 -5.97
C ILE A 509 -6.21 10.53 -5.78
N ASN A 510 -7.45 10.18 -6.14
CA ASN A 510 -8.60 11.06 -5.93
C ASN A 510 -8.77 11.41 -4.44
N TYR A 511 -8.60 10.44 -3.54
CA TYR A 511 -8.56 10.68 -2.09
C TYR A 511 -7.53 11.75 -1.72
N TYR A 512 -6.27 11.62 -2.17
CA TYR A 512 -5.23 12.61 -1.86
C TYR A 512 -5.45 13.96 -2.54
N GLN A 513 -6.10 14.02 -3.70
CA GLN A 513 -6.49 15.29 -4.32
C GLN A 513 -7.55 16.02 -3.51
N VAL A 514 -8.54 15.32 -2.94
CA VAL A 514 -9.51 15.93 -2.02
C VAL A 514 -8.82 16.39 -0.75
N TRP A 515 -7.93 15.57 -0.17
CA TRP A 515 -7.11 15.97 0.98
C TRP A 515 -6.30 17.24 0.69
N MET A 516 -5.64 17.30 -0.47
CA MET A 516 -4.88 18.46 -0.93
C MET A 516 -5.76 19.71 -1.05
N ASN A 517 -6.99 19.58 -1.58
CA ASN A 517 -7.93 20.68 -1.65
C ASN A 517 -8.32 21.18 -0.25
N PHE A 518 -8.50 20.28 0.72
CA PHE A 518 -8.78 20.66 2.11
C PHE A 518 -7.62 21.43 2.74
N LEU A 519 -6.36 21.03 2.46
CA LEU A 519 -5.18 21.78 2.88
C LEU A 519 -5.13 23.19 2.28
N ASP A 520 -5.60 23.36 1.04
CA ASP A 520 -5.74 24.66 0.35
C ASP A 520 -7.02 25.42 0.77
N LYS A 521 -7.71 24.97 1.83
CA LYS A 521 -8.98 25.53 2.35
C LYS A 521 -10.14 25.46 1.36
N ASN A 522 -10.03 24.64 0.32
CA ASN A 522 -11.06 24.42 -0.68
C ASN A 522 -11.84 23.12 -0.39
N PHE A 523 -13.03 23.26 0.18
CA PHE A 523 -13.89 22.13 0.53
C PHE A 523 -14.96 21.82 -0.54
N THR A 524 -14.89 22.41 -1.75
CA THR A 524 -15.90 22.16 -2.80
C THR A 524 -15.65 20.88 -3.59
N GLY A 525 -14.40 20.40 -3.67
CA GLY A 525 -14.01 19.26 -4.49
C GLY A 525 -14.23 17.88 -3.87
N ILE A 526 -15.31 17.66 -3.09
CA ILE A 526 -15.58 16.36 -2.43
C ILE A 526 -16.32 15.36 -3.34
N GLU A 527 -16.85 15.83 -4.48
CA GLU A 527 -17.64 15.05 -5.44
C GLU A 527 -17.04 13.69 -5.81
N PRO A 528 -15.72 13.55 -6.10
CA PRO A 528 -15.14 12.26 -6.47
C PRO A 528 -15.28 11.19 -5.37
N LEU A 529 -15.38 11.60 -4.10
CA LEU A 529 -15.58 10.67 -2.97
C LEU A 529 -17.05 10.28 -2.82
N ASN A 530 -17.97 11.22 -3.09
CA ASN A 530 -19.40 10.92 -3.15
C ASN A 530 -19.70 9.93 -4.26
N ASP A 531 -19.17 10.16 -5.46
CA ASP A 531 -19.33 9.29 -6.62
C ASP A 531 -18.84 7.87 -6.33
N PHE A 532 -17.72 7.75 -5.60
CA PHE A 532 -17.18 6.46 -5.18
C PHE A 532 -18.14 5.73 -4.23
N LEU A 533 -18.62 6.40 -3.17
CA LEU A 533 -19.55 5.79 -2.21
C LEU A 533 -20.90 5.45 -2.87
N GLU A 534 -21.41 6.30 -3.74
CA GLU A 534 -22.61 6.01 -4.52
C GLU A 534 -22.41 4.79 -5.41
N SER A 535 -21.26 4.67 -6.07
CA SER A 535 -20.92 3.52 -6.90
C SER A 535 -20.83 2.21 -6.10
N CYS A 536 -20.35 2.28 -4.85
CA CYS A 536 -20.40 1.14 -3.92
C CYS A 536 -21.83 0.74 -3.56
N ASN A 537 -22.74 1.70 -3.41
CA ASN A 537 -24.12 1.45 -3.00
C ASN A 537 -25.06 1.06 -4.17
N THR A 538 -24.75 1.47 -5.40
CA THR A 538 -25.60 1.33 -6.59
C THR A 538 -25.25 0.11 -7.47
N ASN A 539 -24.45 -0.85 -6.96
CA ASN A 539 -23.98 -2.03 -7.69
C ASN A 539 -23.25 -1.72 -9.02
N LYS A 540 -22.61 -0.53 -9.14
CA LYS A 540 -21.79 -0.20 -10.33
C LYS A 540 -20.49 -1.00 -10.38
N PHE A 541 -20.01 -1.43 -9.21
CA PHE A 541 -18.86 -2.32 -9.09
C PHE A 541 -19.31 -3.78 -9.07
N SER A 542 -18.53 -4.65 -9.70
CA SER A 542 -18.68 -6.09 -9.55
C SER A 542 -18.42 -6.53 -8.11
N ASN A 543 -18.95 -7.70 -7.73
CA ASN A 543 -18.71 -8.28 -6.40
C ASN A 543 -17.22 -8.50 -6.12
N GLU A 544 -16.43 -8.78 -7.16
CA GLU A 544 -14.98 -8.93 -7.07
C GLU A 544 -14.30 -7.57 -6.82
N GLU A 545 -14.66 -6.53 -7.57
CA GLU A 545 -14.14 -5.17 -7.37
C GLU A 545 -14.45 -4.61 -5.97
N LEU A 546 -15.67 -4.83 -5.48
CA LEU A 546 -16.09 -4.42 -4.14
C LEU A 546 -15.23 -5.05 -3.04
N CYS A 547 -14.79 -6.30 -3.24
CA CYS A 547 -13.88 -6.97 -2.30
C CYS A 547 -12.56 -6.19 -2.15
N TYR A 548 -12.10 -5.47 -3.17
CA TYR A 548 -10.87 -4.69 -3.13
C TYR A 548 -11.11 -3.25 -2.69
N TYR A 549 -12.11 -2.59 -3.27
CA TYR A 549 -12.36 -1.17 -3.04
C TYR A 549 -12.89 -0.86 -1.63
N LYS A 550 -13.44 -1.85 -0.92
CA LYS A 550 -13.84 -1.68 0.49
C LYS A 550 -12.69 -1.22 1.40
N LEU A 551 -11.43 -1.52 1.07
CA LEU A 551 -10.26 -1.08 1.83
C LEU A 551 -10.08 0.45 1.83
N LEU A 552 -10.70 1.17 0.88
CA LEU A 552 -10.66 2.62 0.79
C LEU A 552 -11.77 3.30 1.62
N ILE A 553 -12.81 2.57 2.01
CA ILE A 553 -13.98 3.15 2.70
C ILE A 553 -13.60 3.88 4.00
N PRO A 554 -12.81 3.30 4.93
CA PRO A 554 -12.44 4.00 6.16
C PRO A 554 -11.67 5.30 5.91
N LYS A 555 -10.80 5.32 4.88
CA LYS A 555 -10.05 6.52 4.48
C LYS A 555 -11.01 7.61 4.00
N ILE A 556 -11.96 7.25 3.15
CA ILE A 556 -12.96 8.19 2.61
C ILE A 556 -13.88 8.73 3.70
N LEU A 557 -14.36 7.87 4.61
CA LEU A 557 -15.18 8.27 5.76
C LEU A 557 -14.43 9.25 6.68
N TYR A 558 -13.11 9.08 6.84
CA TYR A 558 -12.29 10.01 7.60
C TYR A 558 -12.28 11.41 6.98
N LEU A 559 -12.17 11.54 5.65
CA LEU A 559 -12.29 12.83 4.97
C LEU A 559 -13.68 13.45 5.11
N PHE A 560 -14.75 12.66 5.14
CA PHE A 560 -16.09 13.17 5.47
C PHE A 560 -16.14 13.73 6.89
N GLY A 561 -15.53 13.05 7.87
CA GLY A 561 -15.38 13.56 9.23
C GLY A 561 -14.74 14.96 9.26
N ILE A 562 -13.63 15.13 8.54
CA ILE A 562 -12.93 16.42 8.42
C ILE A 562 -13.80 17.48 7.75
N PHE A 563 -14.49 17.12 6.66
CA PHE A 563 -15.38 18.03 5.93
C PHE A 563 -16.51 18.56 6.83
N PHE A 564 -17.22 17.69 7.54
CA PHE A 564 -18.32 18.09 8.42
C PHE A 564 -17.82 18.86 9.65
N GLN A 565 -16.65 18.48 10.19
CA GLN A 565 -16.03 19.22 11.28
C GLN A 565 -15.69 20.65 10.86
N TYR A 566 -15.14 20.85 9.66
CA TYR A 566 -14.87 22.18 9.11
C TYR A 566 -16.13 23.01 8.88
N LYS A 567 -17.23 22.37 8.47
CA LYS A 567 -18.54 23.03 8.29
C LYS A 567 -19.24 23.39 9.61
N GLY A 568 -18.76 22.87 10.74
CA GLY A 568 -19.35 23.07 12.06
C GLY A 568 -20.48 22.08 12.41
N ASP A 569 -20.73 21.07 11.57
CA ASP A 569 -21.66 19.99 11.88
C ASP A 569 -20.93 18.91 12.68
N LEU A 570 -20.80 19.15 13.98
CA LEU A 570 -20.06 18.28 14.89
C LEU A 570 -20.75 16.92 15.09
N LYS A 571 -22.08 16.84 14.95
CA LYS A 571 -22.82 15.57 15.05
C LYS A 571 -22.47 14.66 13.88
N ALA A 572 -22.52 15.18 12.65
CA ALA A 572 -22.09 14.42 11.48
C ALA A 572 -20.60 14.05 11.56
N ALA A 573 -19.74 14.98 11.96
CA ALA A 573 -18.31 14.70 12.13
C ALA A 573 -18.06 13.54 13.12
N LYS A 574 -18.68 13.60 14.30
CA LYS A 574 -18.61 12.54 15.33
C LYS A 574 -19.09 11.19 14.78
N TYR A 575 -20.19 11.17 14.03
CA TYR A 575 -20.69 9.95 13.37
C TYR A 575 -19.64 9.34 12.44
N TYR A 576 -19.03 10.12 11.55
CA TYR A 576 -18.03 9.62 10.61
C TYR A 576 -16.78 9.12 11.31
N TYR A 577 -16.22 9.86 12.27
CA TYR A 577 -15.05 9.40 13.03
C TYR A 577 -15.34 8.12 13.83
N MET A 578 -16.54 8.01 14.42
CA MET A 578 -16.97 6.77 15.08
C MET A 578 -17.08 5.59 14.10
N ARG A 579 -17.58 5.82 12.89
CA ARG A 579 -17.60 4.76 11.86
C ARG A 579 -16.20 4.32 11.49
N VAL A 580 -15.27 5.24 11.27
CA VAL A 580 -13.87 4.90 10.98
C VAL A 580 -13.29 4.05 12.11
N ARG A 581 -13.51 4.46 13.36
CA ARG A 581 -13.06 3.73 14.55
C ARG A 581 -13.66 2.32 14.59
N ASN A 582 -14.95 2.15 14.29
CA ASN A 582 -15.60 0.84 14.25
C ASN A 582 -15.03 -0.07 13.14
N PHE A 583 -14.67 0.48 11.98
CA PHE A 583 -14.00 -0.29 10.92
C PHE A 583 -12.60 -0.76 11.32
N THR A 584 -11.90 -0.02 12.17
CA THR A 584 -10.51 -0.32 12.56
C THR A 584 -10.40 -1.01 13.93
N LEU A 585 -11.52 -1.29 14.60
CA LEU A 585 -11.60 -2.05 15.86
C LEU A 585 -11.70 -3.58 15.66
N TYR A 586 -12.25 -4.05 14.54
CA TYR A 586 -12.93 -5.35 14.44
C TYR A 586 -12.16 -6.56 15.02
N GLU A 587 -12.58 -7.09 16.18
CA GLU A 587 -11.94 -8.20 16.92
C GLU A 587 -12.52 -9.61 16.64
N GLN A 588 -13.56 -9.76 15.82
CA GLN A 588 -14.15 -11.09 15.63
C GLN A 588 -13.22 -12.03 14.84
N ASP A 589 -13.22 -13.32 15.24
CA ASP A 589 -12.60 -14.39 14.48
C ASP A 589 -13.00 -14.29 13.00
N PRO A 590 -12.02 -14.28 12.08
CA PRO A 590 -12.33 -14.10 10.67
C PRO A 590 -13.24 -15.24 10.22
N SER A 591 -14.45 -14.89 9.77
CA SER A 591 -15.29 -15.86 9.08
C SER A 591 -14.55 -16.41 7.85
N LYS A 592 -14.86 -17.63 7.40
CA LYS A 592 -14.28 -18.21 6.17
C LYS A 592 -14.41 -17.28 4.95
N ALA A 593 -15.45 -16.44 4.92
CA ALA A 593 -15.63 -15.44 3.86
C ALA A 593 -14.55 -14.35 3.92
N ILE A 594 -14.20 -13.85 5.12
CA ILE A 594 -13.14 -12.86 5.32
C ILE A 594 -11.77 -13.45 4.95
N GLU A 595 -11.50 -14.71 5.30
CA GLU A 595 -10.29 -15.43 4.88
C GLU A 595 -10.14 -15.45 3.35
N SER A 596 -11.19 -15.85 2.64
CA SER A 596 -11.17 -15.92 1.17
C SER A 596 -10.96 -14.55 0.52
N VAL A 597 -11.59 -13.50 1.06
CA VAL A 597 -11.45 -12.13 0.53
C VAL A 597 -10.07 -11.56 0.83
N SER A 598 -9.52 -11.81 2.02
CA SER A 598 -8.18 -11.36 2.39
C SER A 598 -7.09 -12.01 1.52
N ILE A 599 -7.25 -13.30 1.16
CA ILE A 599 -6.37 -13.99 0.20
C ILE A 599 -6.42 -13.29 -1.16
N LEU A 600 -7.63 -12.98 -1.65
CA LEU A 600 -7.81 -12.27 -2.92
C LEU A 600 -7.11 -10.90 -2.90
N GLN A 601 -7.34 -10.10 -1.85
CA GLN A 601 -6.74 -8.77 -1.67
C GLN A 601 -5.20 -8.84 -1.62
N SER A 602 -4.68 -9.80 -0.85
CA SER A 602 -3.24 -10.03 -0.73
C SER A 602 -2.61 -10.35 -2.10
N SER A 603 -3.31 -11.15 -2.91
CA SER A 603 -2.85 -11.53 -4.25
C SER A 603 -2.79 -10.37 -5.27
N LEU A 604 -3.41 -9.21 -4.96
CA LEU A 604 -3.29 -7.99 -5.76
C LEU A 604 -2.18 -7.04 -5.29
N GLY A 605 -1.67 -7.22 -4.08
CA GLY A 605 -0.67 -6.35 -3.45
C GLY A 605 -1.27 -5.21 -2.62
N PHE A 606 -2.56 -5.25 -2.27
CA PHE A 606 -3.22 -4.20 -1.46
C PHE A 606 -3.20 -4.44 0.05
N GLY A 607 -2.57 -5.53 0.46
CA GLY A 607 -2.73 -6.05 1.80
C GLY A 607 -3.96 -6.94 1.91
N GLY A 608 -4.47 -7.16 3.12
CA GLY A 608 -5.65 -7.98 3.36
C GLY A 608 -6.29 -7.63 4.69
N GLU A 609 -7.62 -7.72 4.77
CA GLU A 609 -8.39 -7.40 5.98
C GLU A 609 -7.90 -8.11 7.24
N ILE A 610 -7.34 -9.31 7.09
CA ILE A 610 -6.86 -10.12 8.23
C ILE A 610 -5.59 -9.55 8.84
N PHE A 611 -4.69 -8.95 8.04
CA PHE A 611 -3.42 -8.43 8.57
C PHE A 611 -3.35 -6.90 8.64
N GLN A 612 -4.43 -6.19 8.28
CA GLN A 612 -4.59 -4.78 8.59
C GLN A 612 -4.33 -4.52 10.07
N SER A 613 -3.63 -3.43 10.37
CA SER A 613 -3.46 -3.00 11.75
C SER A 613 -4.81 -2.57 12.32
N LYS A 614 -5.00 -2.86 13.61
CA LYS A 614 -6.21 -2.54 14.37
C LYS A 614 -5.85 -1.67 15.57
N GLU A 615 -6.83 -0.95 16.08
CA GLU A 615 -6.73 -0.19 17.33
C GLU A 615 -5.48 0.72 17.36
N GLU A 616 -4.65 0.62 18.40
CA GLU A 616 -3.46 1.46 18.58
C GLU A 616 -2.39 1.30 17.50
N PHE A 617 -2.49 0.30 16.63
CA PHE A 617 -1.57 0.08 15.51
C PHE A 617 -2.12 0.67 14.20
N ASN A 618 -3.37 1.14 14.17
CA ASN A 618 -3.99 1.71 12.98
C ASN A 618 -3.94 3.25 13.00
N GLU A 619 -3.31 3.84 11.99
CA GLU A 619 -3.18 5.30 11.87
C GLU A 619 -4.54 6.02 11.85
N LEU A 620 -5.53 5.52 11.12
CA LEU A 620 -6.86 6.13 11.04
C LEU A 620 -7.62 6.01 12.37
N TYR A 621 -7.41 4.93 13.13
CA TYR A 621 -7.96 4.79 14.48
C TYR A 621 -7.43 5.89 15.40
N ILE A 622 -6.10 6.10 15.40
CA ILE A 622 -5.45 7.12 16.24
C ILE A 622 -5.97 8.51 15.87
N TYR A 623 -5.96 8.89 14.60
CA TYR A 623 -6.42 10.21 14.17
C TYR A 623 -7.91 10.44 14.42
N SER A 624 -8.76 9.44 14.14
CA SER A 624 -10.20 9.56 14.44
C SER A 624 -10.44 9.70 15.94
N THR A 625 -9.66 9.01 16.77
CA THR A 625 -9.73 9.13 18.24
C THR A 625 -9.31 10.53 18.71
N LEU A 626 -8.24 11.10 18.15
CA LEU A 626 -7.83 12.49 18.45
C LEU A 626 -8.94 13.50 18.11
N HIS A 627 -9.55 13.38 16.93
CA HIS A 627 -10.68 14.24 16.54
C HIS A 627 -11.92 14.04 17.43
N LEU A 628 -12.21 12.81 17.83
CA LEU A 628 -13.29 12.52 18.77
C LEU A 628 -13.03 13.11 20.16
N VAL A 629 -11.78 13.11 20.65
CA VAL A 629 -11.42 13.78 21.92
C VAL A 629 -11.70 15.27 21.84
N MET A 630 -11.28 15.94 20.77
CA MET A 630 -11.55 17.36 20.58
C MET A 630 -13.06 17.68 20.61
N ILE A 631 -13.88 16.84 19.95
CA ILE A 631 -15.33 17.01 19.95
C ILE A 631 -15.94 16.69 21.32
N ALA A 632 -15.51 15.62 21.98
CA ALA A 632 -16.01 15.21 23.29
C ALA A 632 -15.69 16.25 24.38
N GLU A 633 -14.50 16.86 24.35
CA GLU A 633 -14.16 17.95 25.27
C GLU A 633 -15.03 19.18 25.07
N PHE A 634 -15.29 19.53 23.81
CA PHE A 634 -16.22 20.62 23.51
C PHE A 634 -17.65 20.33 23.99
N GLU A 635 -18.15 19.11 23.81
CA GLU A 635 -19.46 18.67 24.31
C GLU A 635 -19.52 18.73 25.84
N VAL A 636 -18.51 18.22 26.54
CA VAL A 636 -18.43 18.25 28.01
C VAL A 636 -18.38 19.68 28.54
N TYR A 637 -17.60 20.56 27.90
CA TYR A 637 -17.56 21.99 28.24
C TYR A 637 -18.94 22.64 28.09
N ARG A 638 -19.65 22.36 26.98
CA ARG A 638 -21.02 22.87 26.76
C ARG A 638 -21.99 22.37 27.81
N ILE A 639 -21.99 21.07 28.10
CA ILE A 639 -22.87 20.45 29.11
C ILE A 639 -22.60 21.07 30.48
N SER A 640 -21.34 21.27 30.85
CA SER A 640 -20.96 21.87 32.13
C SER A 640 -21.48 23.30 32.28
N ASN A 641 -21.39 24.11 31.23
CA ASN A 641 -21.93 25.47 31.21
C ASN A 641 -23.47 25.51 31.27
N LEU A 642 -24.15 24.54 30.63
CA LEU A 642 -25.62 24.44 30.64
C LEU A 642 -26.16 23.86 31.95
N ALA A 643 -25.43 22.92 32.58
CA ALA A 643 -25.81 22.26 33.83
C ALA A 643 -25.76 23.19 35.04
N HIS A 644 -25.04 24.32 34.97
CA HIS A 644 -25.18 25.40 35.96
C HIS A 644 -26.60 25.99 36.02
N ASN A 645 -27.44 25.76 35.00
CA ASN A 645 -28.76 26.35 34.88
C ASN A 645 -29.95 25.35 34.94
N ASN A 646 -29.73 24.02 34.91
CA ASN A 646 -30.82 23.03 34.94
C ASN A 646 -30.42 21.62 35.42
N THR A 647 -31.26 21.00 36.26
CA THR A 647 -31.03 19.68 36.89
C THR A 647 -31.42 18.47 36.02
N GLN A 648 -31.97 18.68 34.83
CA GLN A 648 -32.48 17.62 33.94
C GLN A 648 -31.41 16.92 33.08
N PHE A 649 -30.15 17.36 33.14
CA PHE A 649 -29.06 16.92 32.25
C PHE A 649 -28.08 15.88 32.87
N THR A 650 -28.44 15.22 33.97
CA THR A 650 -27.50 14.35 34.70
C THR A 650 -27.07 13.10 33.91
N ASN A 651 -27.97 12.47 33.16
CA ASN A 651 -27.66 11.22 32.45
C ASN A 651 -26.80 11.45 31.19
N ASP A 652 -27.14 12.46 30.37
CA ASP A 652 -26.36 12.82 29.17
C ASP A 652 -24.94 13.31 29.53
N ARG A 653 -24.81 13.90 30.72
CA ARG A 653 -23.52 14.29 31.29
C ARG A 653 -22.67 13.04 31.57
N ASP A 654 -23.17 12.07 32.32
CA ASP A 654 -22.39 10.88 32.67
C ASP A 654 -21.92 10.08 31.43
N ASP A 655 -22.77 9.94 30.41
CA ASP A 655 -22.41 9.25 29.17
C ASP A 655 -21.32 9.99 28.37
N SER A 656 -21.39 11.32 28.32
CA SER A 656 -20.39 12.15 27.63
C SER A 656 -19.03 12.11 28.34
N TYR A 657 -19.03 12.17 29.67
CA TYR A 657 -17.81 12.03 30.48
C TYR A 657 -17.21 10.63 30.34
N ARG A 658 -18.03 9.58 30.37
CA ARG A 658 -17.58 8.19 30.18
C ARG A 658 -16.98 7.99 28.80
N PHE A 659 -17.64 8.49 27.74
CA PHE A 659 -17.12 8.42 26.38
C PHE A 659 -15.77 9.12 26.26
N ARG A 660 -15.65 10.34 26.80
CA ARG A 660 -14.39 11.09 26.87
C ARG A 660 -13.28 10.29 27.57
N SER A 661 -13.57 9.69 28.73
CA SER A 661 -12.60 8.88 29.47
C SER A 661 -12.11 7.67 28.68
N VAL A 662 -12.99 6.98 27.94
CA VAL A 662 -12.60 5.86 27.08
C VAL A 662 -11.63 6.30 25.99
N LEU A 663 -11.88 7.46 25.35
CA LEU A 663 -10.99 7.97 24.30
C LEU A 663 -9.61 8.32 24.85
N TYR A 664 -9.52 8.96 26.01
CA TYR A 664 -8.23 9.24 26.66
C TYR A 664 -7.48 7.98 27.06
N GLN A 665 -8.18 6.96 27.57
CA GLN A 665 -7.56 5.67 27.89
C GLN A 665 -6.94 5.03 26.66
N ASP A 666 -7.62 5.10 25.51
CA ASP A 666 -7.10 4.54 24.27
C ASP A 666 -5.91 5.32 23.72
N LEU A 667 -5.94 6.65 23.76
CA LEU A 667 -4.76 7.45 23.40
C LEU A 667 -3.59 7.21 24.37
N ALA A 668 -3.85 7.08 25.67
CA ALA A 668 -2.81 6.75 26.63
C ALA A 668 -2.14 5.40 26.32
N LYS A 669 -2.91 4.38 25.89
CA LYS A 669 -2.35 3.10 25.42
C LYS A 669 -1.45 3.27 24.20
N VAL A 670 -1.89 4.07 23.22
CA VAL A 670 -1.13 4.39 21.99
C VAL A 670 0.24 4.98 22.33
N PHE A 671 0.28 6.02 23.17
CA PHE A 671 1.51 6.75 23.47
C PHE A 671 2.38 6.11 24.56
N ALA A 672 1.84 5.19 25.36
CA ALA A 672 2.61 4.43 26.36
C ALA A 672 3.65 3.46 25.74
N GLN A 673 3.57 3.18 24.45
CA GLN A 673 4.46 2.22 23.76
C GLN A 673 5.83 2.79 23.38
N LYS A 674 5.99 4.13 23.34
CA LYS A 674 7.19 4.82 22.81
C LYS A 674 8.53 4.32 23.38
N ASN A 675 8.56 3.90 24.65
CA ASN A 675 9.77 3.47 25.35
C ASN A 675 9.82 1.96 25.67
N LYS A 676 8.84 1.16 25.22
CA LYS A 676 8.82 -0.27 25.52
C LYS A 676 9.77 -1.00 24.58
N LYS A 677 10.86 -1.56 25.11
CA LYS A 677 11.63 -2.59 24.40
C LYS A 677 10.81 -3.89 24.41
N THR A 678 10.21 -4.24 23.28
CA THR A 678 9.49 -5.51 23.12
C THR A 678 10.34 -6.50 22.34
N SER A 679 10.29 -7.79 22.69
CA SER A 679 10.86 -8.86 21.88
C SER A 679 10.07 -9.06 20.57
N ASN A 680 8.78 -8.68 20.57
CA ASN A 680 7.93 -8.64 19.39
C ASN A 680 7.90 -7.21 18.82
N SER A 681 8.71 -6.95 17.80
CA SER A 681 8.80 -5.66 17.12
C SER A 681 7.49 -5.23 16.43
N PHE A 682 6.51 -6.13 16.28
CA PHE A 682 5.18 -5.81 15.75
C PHE A 682 4.25 -5.15 16.76
N ASN A 683 4.63 -5.08 18.04
CA ASN A 683 3.92 -4.29 19.05
C ASN A 683 4.39 -2.82 19.06
N MET A 684 4.94 -2.33 17.94
CA MET A 684 5.35 -0.94 17.75
C MET A 684 4.33 -0.25 16.85
N ASN A 685 3.86 0.93 17.26
CA ASN A 685 2.90 1.73 16.49
C ASN A 685 3.54 3.03 15.94
N LEU A 686 2.72 3.78 15.19
CA LEU A 686 3.14 5.04 14.55
C LEU A 686 3.54 6.11 15.56
N ALA A 687 2.96 6.09 16.77
CA ALA A 687 3.20 7.12 17.79
C ALA A 687 4.67 7.19 18.24
N GLY A 688 5.38 6.06 18.22
CA GLY A 688 6.82 6.04 18.49
C GLY A 688 7.69 6.63 17.38
N SER A 689 7.15 6.81 16.17
CA SER A 689 7.92 7.23 14.99
C SER A 689 7.59 8.64 14.50
N SER A 690 6.41 9.19 14.82
CA SER A 690 5.99 10.51 14.38
C SER A 690 6.11 11.56 15.50
N GLN A 691 7.05 12.49 15.34
CA GLN A 691 7.23 13.62 16.25
C GLN A 691 6.01 14.56 16.21
N THR A 692 5.49 14.87 15.02
CA THR A 692 4.29 15.71 14.83
C THR A 692 3.08 15.15 15.57
N LEU A 693 2.85 13.84 15.50
CA LEU A 693 1.76 13.18 16.22
C LEU A 693 1.96 13.25 17.75
N THR A 694 3.19 13.02 18.23
CA THR A 694 3.53 13.13 19.65
C THR A 694 3.29 14.55 20.18
N ILE A 695 3.72 15.57 19.43
CA ILE A 695 3.51 16.99 19.80
C ILE A 695 2.02 17.30 19.84
N THR A 696 1.27 16.87 18.83
CA THR A 696 -0.19 17.11 18.76
C THR A 696 -0.93 16.54 19.97
N TYR A 697 -0.59 15.30 20.38
CA TYR A 697 -1.20 14.67 21.56
C TYR A 697 -0.86 15.41 22.86
N ASN A 698 0.41 15.77 23.07
CA ASN A 698 0.81 16.49 24.28
C ASN A 698 0.23 17.92 24.34
N LEU A 699 0.07 18.59 23.20
CA LEU A 699 -0.62 19.88 23.14
C LEU A 699 -2.08 19.76 23.58
N LEU A 700 -2.80 18.72 23.12
CA LEU A 700 -4.18 18.49 23.54
C LEU A 700 -4.25 18.24 25.05
N LEU A 701 -3.40 17.36 25.60
CA LEU A 701 -3.34 17.12 27.05
C LEU A 701 -3.12 18.41 27.83
N SER A 702 -2.11 19.21 27.47
CA SER A 702 -1.80 20.47 28.16
C SER A 702 -2.93 21.49 28.09
N LEU A 703 -3.64 21.60 26.96
CA LEU A 703 -4.75 22.53 26.80
C LEU A 703 -5.98 22.15 27.64
N TYR A 704 -6.23 20.86 27.87
CA TYR A 704 -7.38 20.41 28.65
C TYR A 704 -7.07 20.28 30.15
N ASP A 705 -5.83 19.92 30.52
CA ASP A 705 -5.38 19.91 31.92
C ASP A 705 -5.36 21.33 32.54
N THR A 706 -5.06 22.36 31.74
CA THR A 706 -5.04 23.76 32.21
C THR A 706 -6.44 24.38 32.37
N ASN A 707 -7.46 23.83 31.71
CA ASN A 707 -8.84 24.33 31.75
C ASN A 707 -9.77 23.58 32.72
N CYS A 708 -9.29 22.50 33.37
CA CYS A 708 -10.09 21.76 34.35
C CYS A 708 -10.00 22.39 35.76
N SER A 709 -11.19 22.56 36.39
CA SER A 709 -11.36 22.85 37.82
C SER A 709 -10.52 21.88 38.67
N GLU A 710 -10.03 22.34 39.84
CA GLU A 710 -9.18 21.57 40.76
C GLU A 710 -9.69 20.15 41.10
N ASN A 711 -10.98 19.87 40.94
CA ASN A 711 -11.59 18.56 41.22
C ASN A 711 -11.49 17.53 40.08
N ASP A 712 -11.17 17.93 38.84
CA ASP A 712 -11.18 17.06 37.65
C ASP A 712 -9.79 16.82 37.04
N ARG A 713 -8.70 17.19 37.75
CA ARG A 713 -7.33 16.94 37.28
C ARG A 713 -7.07 15.44 37.15
N ILE A 714 -7.11 14.93 35.92
CA ILE A 714 -6.65 13.59 35.59
C ILE A 714 -5.12 13.61 35.72
N ASN A 715 -4.61 13.17 36.88
CA ASN A 715 -3.19 12.94 37.20
C ASN A 715 -2.23 14.14 37.05
N SER A 716 -1.93 14.83 38.15
CA SER A 716 -0.88 15.88 38.22
C SER A 716 0.55 15.44 37.87
N LYS A 717 0.80 14.15 37.62
CA LYS A 717 2.12 13.63 37.19
C LYS A 717 2.30 13.61 35.67
N SER A 718 1.24 13.69 34.87
CA SER A 718 1.36 13.72 33.39
C SER A 718 1.69 15.11 32.85
N SER A 719 1.33 16.18 33.54
CA SER A 719 1.55 17.57 33.08
C SER A 719 3.02 17.95 32.97
N ASP A 720 3.86 17.51 33.91
CA ASP A 720 5.29 17.86 33.93
C ASP A 720 6.05 17.20 32.77
N HIS A 721 5.70 15.94 32.46
CA HIS A 721 6.31 15.22 31.34
C HIS A 721 5.89 15.79 29.98
N SER A 722 4.63 16.19 29.82
CA SER A 722 4.18 16.86 28.61
C SER A 722 4.87 18.21 28.41
N HIS A 723 5.10 18.98 29.48
CA HIS A 723 5.82 20.25 29.41
C HIS A 723 7.26 20.10 28.89
N GLU A 724 8.01 19.11 29.39
CA GLU A 724 9.38 18.81 28.90
C GLU A 724 9.40 18.50 27.41
N ILE A 725 8.50 17.61 26.95
CA ILE A 725 8.39 17.22 25.53
C ILE A 725 8.10 18.43 24.64
N LEU A 726 7.18 19.31 25.06
CA LEU A 726 6.82 20.50 24.29
C LEU A 726 7.94 21.54 24.27
N SER A 727 8.64 21.75 25.39
CA SER A 727 9.80 22.64 25.47
C SER A 727 10.94 22.18 24.55
N ASP A 728 11.22 20.88 24.50
CA ASP A 728 12.25 20.35 23.61
C ASP A 728 11.84 20.45 22.12
N ALA A 729 10.55 20.23 21.82
CA ALA A 729 10.03 20.42 20.47
C ALA A 729 10.17 21.87 19.96
N VAL A 730 10.07 22.88 20.84
CA VAL A 730 10.30 24.29 20.47
C VAL A 730 11.77 24.56 20.10
N LYS A 731 12.72 23.80 20.68
CA LYS A 731 14.16 23.94 20.39
C LYS A 731 14.51 23.29 19.04
N ASP A 732 13.91 22.14 18.73
CA ASP A 732 14.07 21.41 17.46
C ASP A 732 13.15 21.94 16.35
N SER A 733 13.43 23.17 15.89
CA SER A 733 12.56 23.94 14.98
C SER A 733 12.39 23.40 13.55
N SER A 734 13.12 22.37 13.12
CA SER A 734 13.22 22.01 11.69
C SER A 734 11.97 21.33 11.11
N ILE A 735 11.19 20.64 11.94
CA ILE A 735 10.05 19.80 11.50
C ILE A 735 8.72 20.58 11.55
N ILE A 736 8.51 21.36 12.62
CA ILE A 736 7.23 22.00 12.96
C ILE A 736 6.94 23.20 12.05
N ASN A 737 7.98 23.86 11.50
CA ASN A 737 7.86 25.00 10.60
C ASN A 737 7.04 24.73 9.31
N SER A 738 6.73 23.47 9.01
CA SER A 738 5.88 23.07 7.89
C SER A 738 4.38 23.32 8.12
N PHE A 739 3.95 23.44 9.38
CA PHE A 739 2.56 23.54 9.78
C PHE A 739 2.36 24.79 10.66
N PRO A 740 2.11 25.97 10.07
CA PRO A 740 2.13 27.24 10.79
C PRO A 740 1.15 27.26 11.99
N TYR A 741 -0.04 26.70 11.84
CA TYR A 741 -0.99 26.54 12.95
C TYR A 741 -0.43 25.76 14.14
N LEU A 742 0.22 24.61 13.89
CA LEU A 742 0.81 23.80 14.96
C LEU A 742 1.97 24.52 15.63
N THR A 743 2.79 25.24 14.85
CA THR A 743 3.88 26.09 15.38
C THR A 743 3.34 27.17 16.30
N SER A 744 2.33 27.93 15.87
CA SER A 744 1.73 29.00 16.67
C SER A 744 1.09 28.46 17.95
N LEU A 745 0.38 27.34 17.85
CA LEU A 745 -0.24 26.70 19.02
C LEU A 745 0.80 26.21 20.02
N LEU A 746 1.89 25.59 19.53
CA LEU A 746 2.97 25.11 20.37
C LEU A 746 3.62 26.25 21.16
N HIS A 747 3.99 27.34 20.49
CA HIS A 747 4.59 28.50 21.16
C HIS A 747 3.63 29.11 22.20
N TYR A 748 2.34 29.21 21.88
CA TYR A 748 1.34 29.74 22.81
C TYR A 748 1.17 28.85 24.05
N VAL A 749 1.08 27.53 23.89
CA VAL A 749 0.96 26.60 25.03
C VAL A 749 2.24 26.61 25.88
N THR A 750 3.43 26.63 25.27
CA THR A 750 4.69 26.76 26.02
C THR A 750 4.76 28.09 26.78
N TYR A 751 4.27 29.19 26.20
CA TYR A 751 4.13 30.47 26.90
C TYR A 751 3.20 30.36 28.12
N LEU A 752 2.05 29.68 28.01
CA LEU A 752 1.12 29.49 29.12
C LEU A 752 1.72 28.64 30.26
N LEU A 753 2.51 27.62 29.92
CA LEU A 753 3.10 26.70 30.89
C LEU A 753 4.42 27.22 31.51
N SER A 754 5.00 28.28 30.96
CA SER A 754 6.28 28.82 31.43
C SER A 754 6.18 29.45 32.84
N SER A 755 6.97 28.91 33.77
CA SER A 755 7.04 29.40 35.16
C SER A 755 8.06 30.53 35.36
N ASN A 756 9.07 30.62 34.49
CA ASN A 756 10.14 31.61 34.56
C ASN A 756 9.79 32.85 33.73
N VAL A 757 9.91 34.03 34.33
CA VAL A 757 9.61 35.32 33.68
C VAL A 757 10.44 35.53 32.41
N SER A 758 11.72 35.19 32.42
CA SER A 758 12.60 35.34 31.25
C SER A 758 12.18 34.44 30.09
N ASP A 759 11.82 33.19 30.38
CA ASP A 759 11.38 32.23 29.35
C ASP A 759 9.99 32.60 28.82
N LYS A 760 9.14 33.14 29.69
CA LYS A 760 7.80 33.65 29.36
C LYS A 760 7.87 34.85 28.43
N ASP A 761 8.74 35.82 28.71
CA ASP A 761 8.95 36.99 27.84
C ASP A 761 9.51 36.58 26.47
N GLN A 762 10.47 35.64 26.43
CA GLN A 762 11.02 35.12 25.18
C GLN A 762 9.96 34.34 24.35
N ALA A 763 9.14 33.52 25.01
CA ALA A 763 8.06 32.79 24.35
C ALA A 763 6.97 33.72 23.82
N LEU A 764 6.65 34.79 24.56
CA LEU A 764 5.71 35.82 24.16
C LEU A 764 6.20 36.61 22.94
N GLU A 765 7.48 37.01 22.91
CA GLU A 765 8.09 37.69 21.76
C GLU A 765 7.97 36.84 20.49
N LYS A 766 8.26 35.54 20.60
CA LYS A 766 8.06 34.58 19.49
C LYS A 766 6.59 34.48 19.07
N CYS A 767 5.65 34.37 20.02
CA CYS A 767 4.21 34.34 19.73
C CYS A 767 3.74 35.61 18.98
N LEU A 768 4.20 36.79 19.40
CA LEU A 768 3.86 38.06 18.76
C LEU A 768 4.46 38.17 17.35
N SER A 769 5.69 37.67 17.14
CA SER A 769 6.28 37.62 15.80
C SER A 769 5.45 36.75 14.83
N LEU A 770 4.91 35.63 15.31
CA LEU A 770 4.02 34.76 14.53
C LEU A 770 2.66 35.42 14.27
N ALA A 771 2.11 36.12 15.27
CA ALA A 771 0.82 36.80 15.16
C ALA A 771 0.83 37.98 14.16
N SER A 772 2.00 38.53 13.85
CA SER A 772 2.18 39.66 12.92
C SER A 772 2.11 39.29 11.43
N THR A 773 1.97 38.01 11.08
CA THR A 773 1.90 37.58 9.67
C THR A 773 0.53 37.87 9.03
N GLU A 774 0.51 38.56 7.88
CA GLU A 774 -0.73 39.00 7.22
C GLU A 774 -1.56 37.87 6.57
N ASN A 775 -0.93 36.71 6.28
CA ASN A 775 -1.53 35.59 5.56
C ASN A 775 -1.89 34.39 6.45
N CYS A 776 -2.51 34.63 7.61
CA CYS A 776 -2.88 33.58 8.56
C CYS A 776 -4.12 32.76 8.15
N SER A 777 -4.12 31.46 8.45
CA SER A 777 -5.30 30.59 8.43
C SER A 777 -6.33 30.98 9.50
N ASP A 778 -7.58 30.52 9.36
CA ASP A 778 -8.61 30.78 10.37
C ASP A 778 -8.19 30.20 11.74
N ASN A 779 -7.55 29.04 11.76
CA ASN A 779 -7.02 28.44 12.98
C ASN A 779 -5.86 29.24 13.58
N GLU A 780 -4.95 29.76 12.75
CA GLU A 780 -3.90 30.69 13.21
C GLU A 780 -4.48 31.98 13.75
N ARG A 781 -5.49 32.56 13.12
CA ARG A 781 -6.19 33.75 13.62
C ARG A 781 -6.83 33.50 14.99
N ILE A 782 -7.37 32.31 15.22
CA ILE A 782 -7.91 31.91 16.53
C ILE A 782 -6.80 31.90 17.58
N VAL A 783 -5.64 31.29 17.28
CA VAL A 783 -4.49 31.29 18.20
C VAL A 783 -3.98 32.72 18.44
N ASN A 784 -3.88 33.53 17.39
CA ASN A 784 -3.46 34.92 17.48
C ASN A 784 -4.41 35.76 18.34
N LEU A 785 -5.73 35.49 18.29
CA LEU A 785 -6.69 36.15 19.18
C LEU A 785 -6.41 35.85 20.65
N PHE A 786 -6.06 34.60 21.00
CA PHE A 786 -5.69 34.25 22.37
C PHE A 786 -4.38 34.93 22.81
N ILE A 787 -3.35 34.91 21.95
CA ILE A 787 -2.07 35.59 22.19
C ILE A 787 -2.29 37.09 22.43
N LEU A 788 -3.03 37.76 21.53
CA LEU A 788 -3.28 39.20 21.63
C LEU A 788 -4.12 39.56 22.86
N LYS A 789 -5.07 38.70 23.25
CA LYS A 789 -5.89 38.91 24.45
C LYS A 789 -5.01 38.94 25.71
N ASP A 790 -4.13 37.95 25.87
CA ASP A 790 -3.22 37.88 27.02
C ASP A 790 -2.22 39.04 27.02
N TYR A 791 -1.71 39.42 25.84
CA TYR A 791 -0.82 40.57 25.70
C TYR A 791 -1.51 41.90 26.05
N CYS A 792 -2.76 42.07 25.63
CA CYS A 792 -3.56 43.25 25.97
C CYS A 792 -3.75 43.39 27.48
N LEU A 793 -4.05 42.28 28.18
CA LEU A 793 -4.16 42.27 29.65
C LEU A 793 -2.83 42.70 30.30
N GLN A 794 -1.70 42.17 29.84
CA GLN A 794 -0.39 42.57 30.36
C GLN A 794 -0.05 44.05 30.12
N LEU A 795 -0.42 44.62 28.97
CA LEU A 795 -0.19 46.03 28.67
C LEU A 795 -1.02 46.93 29.59
N HIS A 796 -2.27 46.55 29.87
CA HIS A 796 -3.11 47.25 30.84
C HIS A 796 -2.56 47.16 32.26
N ASP A 797 -2.08 45.99 32.68
CA ASP A 797 -1.44 45.81 33.99
C ASP A 797 -0.14 46.64 34.12
N LYS A 798 0.58 46.85 33.02
CA LYS A 798 1.79 47.69 32.95
C LYS A 798 1.50 49.18 32.76
N GLY A 799 0.23 49.59 32.58
CA GLY A 799 -0.20 50.97 32.39
C GLY A 799 0.02 51.55 30.97
N ASP A 800 0.32 50.72 29.98
CA ASP A 800 0.57 51.14 28.58
C ASP A 800 -0.75 51.11 27.76
N HIS A 801 -1.68 51.99 28.15
CA HIS A 801 -3.07 51.98 27.66
C HIS A 801 -3.21 52.25 26.15
N ASP A 802 -2.32 53.07 25.57
CA ASP A 802 -2.36 53.42 24.15
C ASP A 802 -2.07 52.21 23.26
N LYS A 803 -1.05 51.41 23.62
CA LYS A 803 -0.74 50.15 22.93
C LYS A 803 -1.85 49.12 23.17
N GLY A 804 -2.40 49.04 24.38
CA GLY A 804 -3.54 48.17 24.66
C GLY A 804 -4.74 48.45 23.74
N SER A 805 -5.11 49.72 23.56
CA SER A 805 -6.22 50.12 22.68
C SER A 805 -5.97 49.76 21.20
N PHE A 806 -4.71 49.86 20.74
CA PHE A 806 -4.33 49.41 19.40
C PHE A 806 -4.51 47.89 19.23
N ILE A 807 -4.07 47.09 20.22
CA ILE A 807 -4.24 45.64 20.20
C ILE A 807 -5.72 45.25 20.24
N GLU A 808 -6.57 45.92 21.04
CA GLU A 808 -8.02 45.69 21.03
C GLU A 808 -8.62 45.90 19.64
N THR A 809 -8.15 46.91 18.91
CA THR A 809 -8.62 47.20 17.55
C THR A 809 -8.24 46.06 16.59
N GLN A 810 -7.02 45.53 16.70
CA GLN A 810 -6.59 44.34 15.95
C GLN A 810 -7.43 43.10 16.30
N MET A 811 -7.73 42.91 17.59
CA MET A 811 -8.58 41.80 18.05
C MET A 811 -9.99 41.89 17.47
N ARG A 812 -10.61 43.08 17.46
CA ARG A 812 -11.95 43.29 16.86
C ARG A 812 -11.94 42.94 15.37
N TYR A 813 -10.92 43.41 14.64
CA TYR A 813 -10.76 43.08 13.22
C TYR A 813 -10.67 41.56 12.98
N MET A 814 -9.83 40.84 13.74
CA MET A 814 -9.73 39.38 13.62
C MET A 814 -11.02 38.66 14.02
N HIS A 815 -11.71 39.14 15.05
CA HIS A 815 -12.98 38.57 15.48
C HIS A 815 -14.05 38.72 14.37
N ASP A 816 -14.13 39.87 13.71
CA ASP A 816 -15.07 40.08 12.60
C ASP A 816 -14.80 39.15 11.41
N LEU A 817 -13.53 38.86 11.10
CA LEU A 817 -13.16 37.88 10.08
C LEU A 817 -13.59 36.45 10.44
N LEU A 818 -13.50 36.07 11.72
CA LEU A 818 -13.84 34.73 12.21
C LEU A 818 -15.33 34.54 12.54
N ARG A 819 -16.10 35.63 12.61
CA ARG A 819 -17.50 35.62 13.06
C ARG A 819 -18.38 34.60 12.35
N SER A 820 -18.16 34.40 11.04
CA SER A 820 -18.91 33.43 10.24
C SER A 820 -18.68 31.97 10.69
N LYS A 821 -17.48 31.65 11.19
CA LYS A 821 -17.09 30.31 11.64
C LYS A 821 -17.70 29.92 12.97
N PHE A 822 -17.91 30.89 13.85
CA PHE A 822 -18.50 30.67 15.17
C PHE A 822 -20.02 30.84 15.21
N ARG A 823 -20.69 31.04 14.08
CA ARG A 823 -22.16 31.20 14.04
C ARG A 823 -22.91 30.03 14.66
N PHE A 824 -22.41 28.81 14.55
CA PHE A 824 -23.04 27.64 15.16
C PHE A 824 -23.10 27.72 16.70
N LEU A 825 -22.15 28.42 17.34
CA LEU A 825 -22.20 28.69 18.79
C LEU A 825 -23.36 29.63 19.16
N SER A 826 -23.81 30.48 18.23
CA SER A 826 -24.86 31.47 18.45
C SER A 826 -26.27 31.02 18.04
N LEU A 827 -26.37 30.05 17.12
CA LEU A 827 -27.64 29.55 16.59
C LEU A 827 -28.37 28.66 17.63
N ASP A 828 -27.65 27.86 18.41
CA ASP A 828 -28.23 27.01 19.46
C ASP A 828 -28.76 27.80 20.67
N ASN A 829 -28.38 29.07 20.85
CA ASN A 829 -28.92 29.95 21.90
C ASN A 829 -30.30 30.53 21.54
N LYS A 830 -30.78 30.37 20.31
CA LYS A 830 -32.13 30.80 19.92
C LYS A 830 -33.17 29.70 20.07
N ASP A 831 -32.76 28.43 20.03
CA ASP A 831 -33.67 27.30 20.24
C ASP A 831 -34.04 27.10 21.72
N SER A 832 -33.38 27.82 22.65
CA SER A 832 -33.80 27.91 24.07
C SER A 832 -34.80 29.05 24.35
N LEU A 833 -35.14 29.86 23.33
CA LEU A 833 -36.15 30.93 23.41
C LEU A 833 -37.43 30.58 22.64
N ILE A 834 -37.50 29.41 22.02
CA ILE A 834 -38.70 28.86 21.37
C ILE A 834 -38.90 27.42 21.88
N ASN A 835 -39.26 27.31 23.16
CA ASN A 835 -40.06 26.21 23.71
C ASN A 835 -40.82 26.73 24.93
#